data_AF-A0A6I5P8D1-F1
#
_entry.id   AF-A0A6I5P8D1-F1
#
_cell.length_a   1.000
_cell.length_b   1.000
_cell.length_c   1.000
_cell.angle_alpha   90.00
_cell.angle_beta   90.00
_cell.angle_gamma   90.00
#
_symmetry.space_group_name_H-M   'P 1'
#
loop_
_entity.id
_entity.type
_entity.pdbx_description
1 polymer ?
#
loop_
_entity_poly.entity_id
_entity_poly.type
_entity_poly.pdbx_seq_one_letter_code
_entity_poly.pdbx_strand_id
1 'polypeptide(L)'
;MHLVSKVYGSAIALALLFPTLTTAQTIELAQAPAREAEESRSQSINGTLGADDAVLDGGEYYEVHTFEGTKGQAISIDLVSEEFDTYLVVFGPDGERLAENDDGDDSNAQIWLTLPSTGTYTVWATSFSAGEVGSYALTWQEDTTLAELQQALDEAREGGDRDAELEALLDLASFYENKDSYTEALEHFEKMLSLAKAVGDTNYELSSYLGRSSIYDSIGLEKNSQAFELHNAEEYGLALALGKQGLEAAERSVQIARQGLDRAKQAENEAFIHHLTLAVPQSLVTVAQSYQIISRSLQTQARSLIAEQDYRQAELLEPESIAAAEKALATAQEALTLTRESEVINSDFMLDLVTSVTAVPQSYDLIGSAYYGVRALRLYNEGRLEEQITALQEALVAYEASLPLSRESDRLYIENESALRDRGVSIDVQTRLTSEKNALAGIVNVYQSLSDAYEELGRYPEGIAAAEKALEISRQLPSRNSELTALGNLGHLYDSWGEQYLEAEEYDQALAAYEQSIFYAEEKLKVAQSFEESPQLSKFDFDYAERGIDIVGDAPISIFNAYAGMRWVYYAQRDYESALKISQKLLDISQQIENPIFQNSALMGLYVDYNRLSRYQEALAVAQRRLELARQSDNPERELAAILTIASIQQDLGEYPEAIAAYEESLAVAQAQGNVPGQITALLNLGVLFGDQGDYDESLKNFEKALAINRDNRHRLEASDGAETLEETCVSKAQTHEVLDEVFGSELVPELSGSTERRDSEIRENSRQGLYRGDMG
;
A
#
# COMPACT_ATOMS: atom_id res chain seq x y z
N MET A 1 42.48 16.98 -6.43
CA MET A 1 43.91 17.42 -6.38
C MET A 1 44.20 18.75 -7.12
N HIS A 2 43.31 19.25 -7.99
CA HIS A 2 43.56 20.41 -8.85
C HIS A 2 43.30 21.80 -8.22
N LEU A 3 42.35 21.94 -7.29
CA LEU A 3 42.04 23.24 -6.65
C LEU A 3 43.15 23.73 -5.70
N VAL A 4 43.74 22.81 -4.93
CA VAL A 4 44.85 23.08 -4.00
C VAL A 4 46.10 23.58 -4.77
N SER A 5 46.32 23.11 -5.99
CA SER A 5 47.42 23.54 -6.87
C SER A 5 47.30 25.01 -7.33
N LYS A 6 46.08 25.48 -7.66
CA LYS A 6 45.82 26.86 -8.12
C LYS A 6 46.01 27.91 -7.01
N VAL A 7 45.63 27.59 -5.77
CA VAL A 7 45.80 28.50 -4.61
C VAL A 7 47.29 28.69 -4.27
N TYR A 8 48.08 27.62 -4.28
CA TYR A 8 49.52 27.71 -4.06
C TYR A 8 50.26 28.40 -5.22
N GLY A 9 49.85 28.17 -6.47
CA GLY A 9 50.43 28.86 -7.64
C GLY A 9 50.23 30.38 -7.61
N SER A 10 49.06 30.84 -7.17
CA SER A 10 48.71 32.26 -7.06
C SER A 10 49.43 32.96 -5.89
N ALA A 11 49.59 32.26 -4.75
CA ALA A 11 50.34 32.74 -3.59
C ALA A 11 51.84 32.92 -3.90
N ILE A 12 52.41 32.07 -4.76
CA ILE A 12 53.82 32.17 -5.21
C ILE A 12 54.02 33.42 -6.10
N ALA A 13 53.06 33.75 -6.95
CA ALA A 13 53.13 34.94 -7.81
C ALA A 13 53.03 36.26 -7.01
N LEU A 14 52.17 36.32 -5.97
CA LEU A 14 52.07 37.47 -5.07
C LEU A 14 53.32 37.67 -4.19
N ALA A 15 53.93 36.57 -3.73
CA ALA A 15 55.16 36.60 -2.93
C ALA A 15 56.36 37.20 -3.71
N LEU A 16 56.36 37.10 -5.04
CA LEU A 16 57.38 37.69 -5.92
C LEU A 16 57.20 39.20 -6.13
N LEU A 17 55.98 39.73 -5.99
CA LEU A 17 55.65 41.15 -6.18
C LEU A 17 55.74 41.96 -4.86
N PHE A 18 55.53 41.33 -3.71
CA PHE A 18 55.49 41.98 -2.40
C PHE A 18 56.31 41.20 -1.33
N PRO A 19 57.65 41.30 -1.34
CA PRO A 19 58.55 40.47 -0.52
C PRO A 19 58.54 40.78 0.99
N THR A 20 57.61 41.61 1.47
CA THR A 20 57.45 41.99 2.88
C THR A 20 56.23 41.37 3.55
N LEU A 21 55.37 40.66 2.79
CA LEU A 21 54.21 39.97 3.32
C LEU A 21 54.59 38.57 3.84
N THR A 22 54.01 38.20 4.97
CA THR A 22 54.17 36.83 5.53
C THR A 22 53.32 35.83 4.75
N THR A 23 53.66 34.53 4.82
CA THR A 23 52.93 33.45 4.13
C THR A 23 51.43 33.43 4.45
N ALA A 24 51.07 33.80 5.69
CA ALA A 24 49.67 33.93 6.12
C ALA A 24 48.98 35.12 5.44
N GLN A 25 49.65 36.28 5.34
CA GLN A 25 49.12 37.46 4.66
C GLN A 25 49.01 37.27 3.14
N THR A 26 49.91 36.51 2.50
CA THR A 26 49.78 36.19 1.07
C THR A 26 48.65 35.21 0.77
N ILE A 27 48.33 34.29 1.69
CA ILE A 27 47.15 33.42 1.59
C ILE A 27 45.87 34.23 1.80
N GLU A 28 45.86 35.12 2.79
CA GLU A 28 44.71 35.99 3.09
C GLU A 28 44.40 36.97 1.93
N LEU A 29 45.43 37.56 1.30
CA LEU A 29 45.27 38.42 0.11
C LEU A 29 44.91 37.64 -1.17
N ALA A 30 45.29 36.37 -1.28
CA ALA A 30 44.88 35.50 -2.40
C ALA A 30 43.45 34.97 -2.25
N GLN A 31 42.95 34.87 -1.01
CA GLN A 31 41.59 34.48 -0.67
C GLN A 31 40.61 35.67 -0.64
N ALA A 32 41.08 36.89 -0.43
CA ALA A 32 40.25 38.10 -0.38
C ALA A 32 39.30 38.28 -1.59
N PRO A 33 39.75 38.18 -2.86
CA PRO A 33 38.83 38.28 -4.00
C PRO A 33 37.92 37.05 -4.19
N ALA A 34 38.25 35.89 -3.62
CA ALA A 34 37.39 34.71 -3.64
C ALA A 34 36.29 34.79 -2.56
N ARG A 35 36.62 35.32 -1.37
CA ARG A 35 35.66 35.61 -0.30
C ARG A 35 34.70 36.76 -0.65
N GLU A 36 35.23 37.84 -1.24
CA GLU A 36 34.40 38.96 -1.74
C GLU A 36 33.53 38.54 -2.96
N ALA A 37 33.93 37.49 -3.71
CA ALA A 37 33.13 36.92 -4.79
C ALA A 37 32.04 35.96 -4.27
N GLU A 38 32.33 35.13 -3.25
CA GLU A 38 31.35 34.27 -2.57
C GLU A 38 30.26 35.08 -1.84
N GLU A 39 30.63 36.15 -1.12
CA GLU A 39 29.67 37.04 -0.43
C GLU A 39 28.78 37.85 -1.39
N SER A 40 29.11 37.90 -2.70
CA SER A 40 28.32 38.61 -3.72
C SER A 40 27.35 37.71 -4.51
N ARG A 41 27.46 36.38 -4.37
CA ARG A 41 26.75 35.38 -5.20
C ARG A 41 25.66 34.59 -4.49
N SER A 42 25.59 34.69 -3.16
CA SER A 42 24.57 34.10 -2.32
C SER A 42 23.92 35.20 -1.49
N GLN A 43 22.60 35.24 -1.46
CA GLN A 43 21.83 36.13 -0.60
C GLN A 43 20.95 35.29 0.30
N SER A 44 20.87 35.66 1.58
CA SER A 44 20.07 34.96 2.57
C SER A 44 19.26 35.96 3.39
N ILE A 45 18.02 35.58 3.70
CA ILE A 45 17.06 36.32 4.49
C ILE A 45 16.54 35.39 5.58
N ASN A 46 16.56 35.86 6.84
CA ASN A 46 15.83 35.21 7.91
C ASN A 46 14.47 35.91 8.07
N GLY A 47 13.39 35.12 8.09
CA GLY A 47 12.03 35.60 8.25
C GLY A 47 11.27 34.84 9.32
N THR A 48 10.01 35.20 9.52
CA THR A 48 9.11 34.52 10.47
C THR A 48 7.70 34.57 9.90
N LEU A 49 7.11 33.40 9.64
CA LEU A 49 5.69 33.31 9.30
C LEU A 49 4.87 33.47 10.57
N GLY A 50 4.00 34.48 10.60
CA GLY A 50 3.11 34.80 11.70
C GLY A 50 1.64 34.74 11.30
N ALA A 51 0.76 34.56 12.28
CA ALA A 51 -0.68 34.48 12.05
C ALA A 51 -1.33 35.80 11.55
N ASP A 52 -0.57 36.89 11.50
CA ASP A 52 -0.98 38.18 10.96
C ASP A 52 -0.54 38.38 9.49
N ASP A 53 0.19 37.43 8.90
CA ASP A 53 0.67 37.50 7.52
C ASP A 53 -0.43 37.24 6.49
N ALA A 54 -0.11 37.48 5.22
CA ALA A 54 -1.05 37.24 4.13
C ALA A 54 -1.36 35.75 4.02
N VAL A 55 -2.63 35.43 3.72
CA VAL A 55 -3.14 34.05 3.71
C VAL A 55 -3.46 33.63 2.28
N LEU A 56 -3.01 32.45 1.87
CA LEU A 56 -3.38 31.81 0.60
C LEU A 56 -4.80 31.24 0.65
N ASP A 57 -5.37 30.90 -0.50
CA ASP A 57 -6.72 30.31 -0.57
C ASP A 57 -6.83 28.97 0.19
N GLY A 58 -5.71 28.29 0.44
CA GLY A 58 -5.61 27.05 1.23
C GLY A 58 -5.53 27.26 2.75
N GLY A 59 -5.27 28.49 3.22
CA GLY A 59 -5.15 28.83 4.64
C GLY A 59 -3.71 28.92 5.17
N GLU A 60 -2.72 28.80 4.30
CA GLU A 60 -1.29 28.97 4.60
C GLU A 60 -0.92 30.45 4.71
N TYR A 61 -0.04 30.78 5.66
CA TYR A 61 0.55 32.12 5.76
C TYR A 61 1.77 32.20 4.83
N TYR A 62 1.93 33.33 4.13
CA TYR A 62 3.08 33.54 3.26
C TYR A 62 3.69 34.93 3.37
N GLU A 63 5.01 34.99 3.22
CA GLU A 63 5.76 36.22 3.02
C GLU A 63 6.33 36.28 1.61
N VAL A 64 6.42 37.50 1.06
CA VAL A 64 6.87 37.75 -0.31
C VAL A 64 8.24 38.39 -0.31
N HIS A 65 9.18 37.73 -0.98
CA HIS A 65 10.53 38.22 -1.24
C HIS A 65 10.76 38.43 -2.73
N THR A 66 11.79 39.18 -3.06
CA THR A 66 12.15 39.44 -4.46
C THR A 66 13.65 39.44 -4.65
N PHE A 67 14.12 38.94 -5.79
CA PHE A 67 15.52 39.05 -6.22
C PHE A 67 15.63 39.45 -7.69
N GLU A 68 16.76 40.04 -8.07
CA GLU A 68 17.03 40.41 -9.47
C GLU A 68 17.73 39.25 -10.18
N GLY A 69 17.18 38.84 -11.32
CA GLY A 69 17.63 37.70 -12.08
C GLY A 69 17.97 38.04 -13.53
N THR A 70 19.00 37.39 -14.08
CA THR A 70 19.35 37.55 -15.50
C THR A 70 18.91 36.33 -16.30
N LYS A 71 18.35 36.53 -17.49
CA LYS A 71 17.98 35.43 -18.39
C LYS A 71 19.15 34.47 -18.61
N GLY A 72 18.89 33.17 -18.39
CA GLY A 72 19.87 32.10 -18.56
C GLY A 72 20.77 31.85 -17.36
N GLN A 73 20.61 32.63 -16.28
CA GLN A 73 21.28 32.35 -15.01
C GLN A 73 20.63 31.14 -14.35
N ALA A 74 21.43 30.17 -13.90
CA ALA A 74 20.96 29.05 -13.08
C ALA A 74 21.03 29.47 -11.61
N ILE A 75 19.97 29.22 -10.85
CA ILE A 75 19.87 29.60 -9.44
C ILE A 75 19.32 28.44 -8.61
N SER A 76 19.84 28.26 -7.41
CA SER A 76 19.26 27.45 -6.33
C SER A 76 18.60 28.38 -5.32
N ILE A 77 17.40 28.04 -4.87
CA ILE A 77 16.65 28.77 -3.84
C ILE A 77 16.26 27.77 -2.76
N ASP A 78 16.71 28.00 -1.54
CA ASP A 78 16.56 27.09 -0.40
C ASP A 78 15.76 27.79 0.70
N LEU A 79 14.74 27.13 1.24
CA LEU A 79 13.93 27.61 2.34
C LEU A 79 13.96 26.60 3.47
N VAL A 80 14.49 27.01 4.62
CA VAL A 80 14.76 26.11 5.74
C VAL A 80 14.00 26.56 6.98
N SER A 81 13.30 25.64 7.66
CA SER A 81 12.69 25.86 8.96
C SER A 81 12.77 24.60 9.84
N GLU A 82 13.06 24.79 11.13
CA GLU A 82 12.94 23.71 12.13
C GLU A 82 11.55 23.68 12.79
N GLU A 83 10.68 24.64 12.47
CA GLU A 83 9.42 24.89 13.19
C GLU A 83 8.18 24.50 12.37
N PHE A 84 8.28 24.44 11.04
CA PHE A 84 7.19 24.08 10.14
C PHE A 84 7.71 23.48 8.84
N ASP A 85 6.82 22.80 8.11
CA ASP A 85 7.14 22.23 6.81
C ASP A 85 7.08 23.30 5.73
N THR A 86 8.20 23.58 5.07
CA THR A 86 8.33 24.76 4.23
C THR A 86 7.84 24.48 2.80
N TYR A 87 7.25 25.48 2.18
CA TYR A 87 6.83 25.44 0.79
C TYR A 87 7.25 26.73 0.09
N LEU A 88 7.81 26.59 -1.11
CA LEU A 88 8.39 27.70 -1.85
C LEU A 88 7.72 27.83 -3.22
N VAL A 89 7.39 29.07 -3.61
CA VAL A 89 6.82 29.36 -4.92
C VAL A 89 7.60 30.49 -5.58
N VAL A 90 8.04 30.29 -6.82
CA VAL A 90 8.80 31.28 -7.60
C VAL A 90 7.97 31.76 -8.79
N PHE A 91 7.89 33.08 -8.94
CA PHE A 91 7.24 33.74 -10.07
C PHE A 91 8.26 34.55 -10.87
N GLY A 92 8.06 34.56 -12.19
CA GLY A 92 8.85 35.33 -13.13
C GLY A 92 8.51 36.82 -13.12
N PRO A 93 9.31 37.66 -13.80
CA PRO A 93 9.08 39.10 -13.92
C PRO A 93 7.77 39.50 -14.61
N ASP A 94 7.17 38.58 -15.36
CA ASP A 94 5.85 38.70 -16.00
C ASP A 94 4.70 38.28 -15.08
N GLY A 95 5.01 37.76 -13.88
CA GLY A 95 4.05 37.24 -12.91
C GLY A 95 3.61 35.80 -13.19
N GLU A 96 4.21 35.12 -14.18
CA GLU A 96 3.95 33.69 -14.38
C GLU A 96 4.61 32.88 -13.27
N ARG A 97 3.90 31.87 -12.76
CA ARG A 97 4.47 30.92 -11.81
C ARG A 97 5.45 30.01 -12.56
N LEU A 98 6.70 29.97 -12.10
CA LEU A 98 7.78 29.25 -12.77
C LEU A 98 8.07 27.90 -12.15
N ALA A 99 8.06 27.84 -10.82
CA ALA A 99 8.32 26.63 -10.07
C ALA A 99 7.70 26.76 -8.68
N GLU A 100 7.34 25.63 -8.11
CA GLU A 100 6.97 25.48 -6.71
C GLU A 100 7.55 24.16 -6.22
N ASN A 101 7.98 24.14 -4.97
CA ASN A 101 8.50 22.93 -4.35
C ASN A 101 8.36 23.02 -2.82
N ASP A 102 7.95 21.91 -2.24
CA ASP A 102 7.96 21.55 -0.82
C ASP A 102 9.16 20.66 -0.48
N ASP A 103 9.72 19.95 -1.47
CA ASP A 103 10.64 18.85 -1.22
C ASP A 103 12.12 19.25 -1.40
N GLY A 104 12.87 19.21 -0.31
CA GLY A 104 14.33 19.39 -0.22
C GLY A 104 14.93 18.49 0.87
N ASP A 105 15.89 18.97 1.67
CA ASP A 105 16.40 18.19 2.81
C ASP A 105 15.40 18.26 3.99
N ASP A 106 14.83 17.13 4.43
CA ASP A 106 13.86 17.05 5.55
C ASP A 106 12.52 17.74 5.23
N SER A 107 12.04 18.67 6.06
CA SER A 107 10.84 19.49 5.82
C SER A 107 11.15 20.85 5.17
N ASN A 108 12.27 20.93 4.44
CA ASN A 108 12.78 22.17 3.83
C ASN A 108 12.59 22.14 2.32
N ALA A 109 12.25 23.27 1.71
CA ALA A 109 11.96 23.39 0.29
C ALA A 109 13.19 23.88 -0.49
N GLN A 110 13.45 23.30 -1.66
CA GLN A 110 14.56 23.71 -2.53
C GLN A 110 14.14 23.77 -4.00
N ILE A 111 14.42 24.88 -4.68
CA ILE A 111 14.13 25.04 -6.12
C ILE A 111 15.38 25.35 -6.91
N TRP A 112 15.60 24.57 -7.97
CA TRP A 112 16.57 24.90 -9.01
C TRP A 112 15.87 25.35 -10.28
N LEU A 113 16.25 26.51 -10.81
CA LEU A 113 15.71 26.98 -12.08
C LEU A 113 16.76 27.72 -12.91
N THR A 114 16.64 27.60 -14.23
CA THR A 114 17.28 28.53 -15.17
C THR A 114 16.31 29.65 -15.47
N LEU A 115 16.70 30.89 -15.14
CA LEU A 115 15.83 32.05 -15.23
C LEU A 115 15.41 32.33 -16.70
N PRO A 116 14.12 32.27 -17.04
CA PRO A 116 13.66 32.36 -18.44
C PRO A 116 13.78 33.78 -19.04
N SER A 117 13.81 34.81 -18.19
CA SER A 117 13.89 36.21 -18.61
C SER A 117 14.72 37.06 -17.62
N THR A 118 15.15 38.25 -18.05
CA THR A 118 15.85 39.19 -17.16
C THR A 118 14.81 40.09 -16.47
N GLY A 119 14.87 40.19 -15.14
CA GLY A 119 14.00 41.06 -14.37
C GLY A 119 13.91 40.64 -12.90
N THR A 120 12.94 41.23 -12.20
CA THR A 120 12.68 40.95 -10.79
C THR A 120 11.83 39.69 -10.64
N TYR A 121 12.35 38.69 -9.93
CA TYR A 121 11.64 37.47 -9.58
C TYR A 121 10.99 37.62 -8.21
N THR A 122 9.84 36.97 -8.02
CA THR A 122 9.12 36.98 -6.75
C THR A 122 9.14 35.60 -6.14
N VAL A 123 9.49 35.49 -4.87
CA VAL A 123 9.56 34.23 -4.11
C VAL A 123 8.58 34.32 -2.96
N TRP A 124 7.69 33.35 -2.84
CA TRP A 124 6.84 33.20 -1.67
C TRP A 124 7.47 32.16 -0.75
N ALA A 125 7.76 32.58 0.48
CA ALA A 125 8.09 31.68 1.57
C ALA A 125 6.79 31.42 2.33
N THR A 126 6.36 30.18 2.37
CA THR A 126 5.10 29.75 3.00
C THR A 126 5.31 28.42 3.69
N SER A 127 4.35 27.99 4.49
CA SER A 127 4.27 26.62 4.97
C SER A 127 3.54 25.75 3.94
N PHE A 128 3.83 24.44 3.96
CA PHE A 128 3.09 23.45 3.18
C PHE A 128 1.67 23.25 3.72
N SER A 129 1.51 23.29 5.05
CA SER A 129 0.21 23.14 5.72
C SER A 129 -0.40 24.47 6.14
N ALA A 130 -1.73 24.55 6.12
CA ALA A 130 -2.47 25.72 6.55
C ALA A 130 -2.28 26.03 8.04
N GLY A 131 -2.12 27.31 8.37
CA GLY A 131 -2.07 27.79 9.75
C GLY A 131 -0.75 27.61 10.49
N GLU A 132 0.31 27.09 9.86
CA GLU A 132 1.62 26.93 10.48
C GLU A 132 2.39 28.25 10.57
N VAL A 133 3.13 28.43 11.66
CA VAL A 133 3.87 29.66 11.99
C VAL A 133 5.24 29.29 12.56
N GLY A 134 6.26 30.10 12.32
CA GLY A 134 7.60 29.84 12.83
C GLY A 134 8.69 30.61 12.09
N SER A 135 9.93 30.45 12.55
CA SER A 135 11.10 31.10 11.95
C SER A 135 11.57 30.34 10.71
N TYR A 136 12.12 31.04 9.71
CA TYR A 136 12.73 30.39 8.54
C TYR A 136 13.95 31.15 8.02
N ALA A 137 14.77 30.46 7.23
CA ALA A 137 15.88 31.02 6.47
C ALA A 137 15.68 30.75 4.97
N LEU A 138 15.54 31.81 4.17
CA LEU A 138 15.44 31.77 2.71
C LEU A 138 16.78 32.19 2.10
N THR A 139 17.40 31.33 1.31
CA THR A 139 18.68 31.57 0.66
C THR A 139 18.55 31.38 -0.84
N TRP A 140 19.20 32.21 -1.65
CA TRP A 140 19.35 31.94 -3.07
C TRP A 140 20.76 32.23 -3.55
N GLN A 141 21.25 31.37 -4.43
CA GLN A 141 22.62 31.41 -4.94
C GLN A 141 22.69 30.99 -6.40
N GLU A 142 23.63 31.57 -7.13
CA GLU A 142 23.93 31.16 -8.50
C GLU A 142 24.46 29.72 -8.51
N ASP A 143 23.79 28.83 -9.26
CA ASP A 143 24.21 27.44 -9.44
C ASP A 143 25.19 27.37 -10.62
N THR A 144 26.49 27.32 -10.32
CA THR A 144 27.54 27.20 -11.33
C THR A 144 27.90 25.76 -11.66
N THR A 145 27.30 24.78 -11.00
CA THR A 145 27.66 23.35 -11.08
C THR A 145 27.63 22.85 -12.52
N LEU A 146 26.55 23.13 -13.25
CA LEU A 146 26.44 22.72 -14.65
C LEU A 146 27.51 23.38 -15.53
N ALA A 147 27.81 24.67 -15.32
CA ALA A 147 28.82 25.38 -16.09
C ALA A 147 30.23 24.84 -15.80
N GLU A 148 30.51 24.47 -14.55
CA GLU A 148 31.77 23.87 -14.13
C GLU A 148 31.95 22.46 -14.69
N LEU A 149 30.91 21.62 -14.63
CA LEU A 149 30.92 20.28 -15.22
C LEU A 149 31.08 20.32 -16.74
N GLN A 150 30.40 21.27 -17.41
CA GLN A 150 30.52 21.46 -18.84
C GLN A 150 31.92 21.97 -19.22
N GLN A 151 32.49 22.88 -18.43
CA GLN A 151 33.86 23.35 -18.61
C GLN A 151 34.86 22.20 -18.41
N ALA A 152 34.69 21.35 -17.40
CA ALA A 152 35.55 20.20 -17.16
C ALA A 152 35.53 19.23 -18.36
N LEU A 153 34.35 18.97 -18.92
CA LEU A 153 34.19 18.17 -20.13
C LEU A 153 34.92 18.79 -21.33
N ASP A 154 34.81 20.09 -21.54
CA ASP A 154 35.46 20.80 -22.64
C ASP A 154 36.99 20.82 -22.46
N GLU A 155 37.48 21.06 -21.25
CA GLU A 155 38.91 21.01 -20.91
C GLU A 155 39.48 19.59 -21.13
N ALA A 156 38.76 18.54 -20.74
CA ALA A 156 39.15 17.15 -20.98
C ALA A 156 39.25 16.83 -22.48
N ARG A 157 38.27 17.29 -23.26
CA ARG A 157 38.24 17.15 -24.73
C ARG A 157 39.38 17.89 -25.41
N GLU A 158 39.64 19.13 -25.02
CA GLU A 158 40.74 19.94 -25.55
C GLU A 158 42.12 19.35 -25.17
N GLY A 159 42.22 18.84 -23.94
CA GLY A 159 43.41 18.14 -23.44
C GLY A 159 43.64 16.76 -24.07
N GLY A 160 42.60 16.17 -24.66
CA GLY A 160 42.61 14.81 -25.20
C GLY A 160 42.68 13.73 -24.11
N ASP A 161 42.33 14.08 -22.87
CA ASP A 161 42.28 13.16 -21.74
C ASP A 161 40.94 12.42 -21.76
N ARG A 162 40.99 11.16 -22.22
CA ARG A 162 39.79 10.35 -22.43
C ARG A 162 39.18 9.86 -21.13
N ASP A 163 40.00 9.67 -20.09
CA ASP A 163 39.52 9.21 -18.79
C ASP A 163 38.79 10.36 -18.09
N ALA A 164 39.36 11.58 -18.14
CA ALA A 164 38.69 12.78 -17.65
C ALA A 164 37.42 13.14 -18.45
N GLU A 165 37.39 12.84 -19.77
CA GLU A 165 36.20 13.04 -20.60
C GLU A 165 35.07 12.06 -20.19
N LEU A 166 35.41 10.81 -19.87
CA LEU A 166 34.45 9.81 -19.37
C LEU A 166 33.91 10.20 -17.98
N GLU A 167 34.79 10.64 -17.09
CA GLU A 167 34.42 11.11 -15.74
C GLU A 167 33.48 12.31 -15.80
N ALA A 168 33.81 13.33 -16.60
CA ALA A 168 32.96 14.50 -16.78
C ALA A 168 31.60 14.19 -17.43
N LEU A 169 31.53 13.18 -18.32
CA LEU A 169 30.25 12.72 -18.88
C LEU A 169 29.40 11.98 -17.84
N LEU A 170 30.00 11.20 -16.96
CA LEU A 170 29.31 10.54 -15.85
C LEU A 170 28.75 11.56 -14.85
N ASP A 171 29.54 12.58 -14.50
CA ASP A 171 29.12 13.64 -13.59
C ASP A 171 27.96 14.45 -14.17
N LEU A 172 28.00 14.78 -15.47
CA LEU A 172 26.89 15.44 -16.16
C LEU A 172 25.64 14.56 -16.21
N ALA A 173 25.79 13.27 -16.51
CA ALA A 173 24.66 12.34 -16.52
C ALA A 173 23.99 12.27 -15.15
N SER A 174 24.79 12.13 -14.09
CA SER A 174 24.32 12.08 -12.69
C SER A 174 23.70 13.41 -12.26
N PHE A 175 24.27 14.54 -12.70
CA PHE A 175 23.70 15.87 -12.45
C PHE A 175 22.29 15.99 -13.03
N TYR A 176 22.08 15.58 -14.29
CA TYR A 176 20.75 15.64 -14.90
C TYR A 176 19.79 14.60 -14.33
N GLU A 177 20.27 13.40 -13.95
CA GLU A 177 19.46 12.37 -13.29
C GLU A 177 18.90 12.89 -11.95
N ASN A 178 19.75 13.52 -11.13
CA ASN A 178 19.34 14.15 -9.86
C ASN A 178 18.40 15.36 -10.01
N LYS A 179 18.24 15.89 -11.24
CA LYS A 179 17.31 16.98 -11.56
C LYS A 179 16.06 16.48 -12.28
N ASP A 180 15.83 15.16 -12.28
CA ASP A 180 14.78 14.46 -13.03
C ASP A 180 14.74 14.81 -14.53
N SER A 181 15.86 15.31 -15.05
CA SER A 181 16.06 15.67 -16.46
C SER A 181 16.54 14.44 -17.21
N TYR A 182 15.69 13.41 -17.23
CA TYR A 182 16.05 12.08 -17.68
C TYR A 182 16.47 12.00 -19.15
N THR A 183 15.98 12.90 -20.01
CA THR A 183 16.34 12.92 -21.44
C THR A 183 17.80 13.35 -21.62
N GLU A 184 18.20 14.40 -20.93
CA GLU A 184 19.56 14.93 -20.91
C GLU A 184 20.52 13.93 -20.27
N ALA A 185 20.11 13.33 -19.15
CA ALA A 185 20.89 12.29 -18.49
C ALA A 185 21.16 11.09 -19.42
N LEU A 186 20.13 10.61 -20.15
CA LEU A 186 20.29 9.56 -21.17
C LEU A 186 21.26 9.97 -22.28
N GLU A 187 21.21 11.21 -22.75
CA GLU A 187 22.12 11.70 -23.79
C GLU A 187 23.59 11.67 -23.32
N HIS A 188 23.84 12.03 -22.05
CA HIS A 188 25.18 11.98 -21.47
C HIS A 188 25.67 10.55 -21.27
N PHE A 189 24.82 9.62 -20.81
CA PHE A 189 25.18 8.20 -20.76
C PHE A 189 25.40 7.59 -22.15
N GLU A 190 24.67 8.00 -23.19
CA GLU A 190 24.92 7.55 -24.57
C GLU A 190 26.27 8.03 -25.10
N LYS A 191 26.62 9.30 -24.83
CA LYS A 191 27.94 9.85 -25.16
C LYS A 191 29.04 9.09 -24.42
N MET A 192 28.86 8.84 -23.12
CA MET A 192 29.78 8.06 -22.31
C MET A 192 29.97 6.65 -22.86
N LEU A 193 28.88 5.96 -23.19
CA LEU A 193 28.90 4.62 -23.77
C LEU A 193 29.69 4.57 -25.08
N SER A 194 29.46 5.55 -25.95
CA SER A 194 30.15 5.64 -27.24
C SER A 194 31.66 5.83 -27.07
N LEU A 195 32.06 6.65 -26.11
CA LEU A 195 33.45 6.95 -25.81
C LEU A 195 34.13 5.75 -25.14
N ALA A 196 33.48 5.15 -24.15
CA ALA A 196 33.99 3.99 -23.42
C ALA A 196 34.28 2.82 -24.37
N LYS A 197 33.37 2.53 -25.31
CA LYS A 197 33.58 1.55 -26.39
C LYS A 197 34.76 1.89 -27.28
N ALA A 198 34.96 3.18 -27.59
CA ALA A 198 36.05 3.63 -28.45
C ALA A 198 37.43 3.48 -27.78
N VAL A 199 37.51 3.70 -26.47
CA VAL A 199 38.75 3.54 -25.70
C VAL A 199 38.96 2.13 -25.15
N GLY A 200 37.92 1.28 -25.19
CA GLY A 200 37.96 -0.08 -24.65
C GLY A 200 37.89 -0.12 -23.13
N ASP A 201 37.29 0.89 -22.51
CA ASP A 201 37.09 0.94 -21.06
C ASP A 201 35.78 0.21 -20.69
N THR A 202 35.93 -1.01 -20.19
CA THR A 202 34.80 -1.85 -19.81
C THR A 202 34.05 -1.35 -18.58
N ASN A 203 34.67 -0.54 -17.70
CA ASN A 203 34.03 -0.05 -16.48
C ASN A 203 33.06 1.10 -16.81
N TYR A 204 33.49 2.04 -17.65
CA TYR A 204 32.59 3.10 -18.11
C TYR A 204 31.55 2.59 -19.11
N GLU A 205 31.88 1.58 -19.93
CA GLU A 205 30.87 0.92 -20.77
C GLU A 205 29.76 0.30 -19.91
N LEU A 206 30.14 -0.39 -18.84
CA LEU A 206 29.21 -0.98 -17.89
C LEU A 206 28.37 0.07 -17.15
N SER A 207 29.01 1.12 -16.64
CA SER A 207 28.35 2.21 -15.93
C SER A 207 27.34 2.94 -16.82
N SER A 208 27.60 3.02 -18.13
CA SER A 208 26.67 3.64 -19.09
C SER A 208 25.41 2.82 -19.31
N TYR A 209 25.52 1.48 -19.40
CA TYR A 209 24.33 0.62 -19.50
C TYR A 209 23.48 0.68 -18.23
N LEU A 210 24.13 0.76 -17.06
CA LEU A 210 23.44 0.82 -15.77
C LEU A 210 22.74 2.15 -15.53
N GLY A 211 23.41 3.27 -15.81
CA GLY A 211 22.80 4.60 -15.66
C GLY A 211 21.61 4.78 -16.59
N ARG A 212 21.71 4.32 -17.85
CA ARG A 212 20.56 4.33 -18.78
C ARG A 212 19.42 3.48 -18.28
N SER A 213 19.72 2.30 -17.75
CA SER A 213 18.68 1.45 -17.21
C SER A 213 18.05 1.98 -15.91
N SER A 214 18.82 2.65 -15.05
CA SER A 214 18.34 3.34 -13.85
C SER A 214 17.29 4.39 -14.23
N ILE A 215 17.64 5.26 -15.19
CA ILE A 215 16.74 6.28 -15.71
C ILE A 215 15.48 5.64 -16.30
N TYR A 216 15.64 4.58 -17.07
CA TYR A 216 14.50 3.86 -17.61
C TYR A 216 13.59 3.35 -16.48
N ASP A 217 14.11 2.67 -15.46
CA ASP A 217 13.32 2.20 -14.31
C ASP A 217 12.58 3.36 -13.62
N SER A 218 13.21 4.53 -13.46
CA SER A 218 12.59 5.75 -12.89
C SER A 218 11.45 6.30 -13.76
N ILE A 219 11.59 6.29 -15.09
CA ILE A 219 10.53 6.67 -16.04
C ILE A 219 9.41 5.61 -16.08
N GLY A 220 9.75 4.36 -15.75
CA GLY A 220 8.94 3.15 -15.91
C GLY A 220 7.73 3.01 -14.98
N LEU A 221 7.56 3.89 -13.99
CA LEU A 221 6.35 3.89 -13.15
C LEU A 221 5.11 4.52 -13.83
N GLU A 222 5.28 5.30 -14.91
CA GLU A 222 4.13 5.94 -15.59
C GLU A 222 3.69 5.26 -16.90
N LYS A 223 4.56 4.45 -17.56
CA LYS A 223 4.27 3.91 -18.91
C LYS A 223 4.64 2.44 -19.06
N ASN A 224 3.75 1.61 -18.51
CA ASN A 224 3.67 0.17 -18.70
C ASN A 224 3.70 -0.23 -20.19
N SER A 225 4.86 -0.62 -20.74
CA SER A 225 4.93 -1.25 -22.07
C SER A 225 5.95 -2.41 -22.11
N GLN A 226 5.52 -3.55 -22.65
CA GLN A 226 6.32 -4.76 -22.79
C GLN A 226 7.61 -4.55 -23.62
N ALA A 227 7.60 -3.61 -24.56
CA ALA A 227 8.76 -3.28 -25.39
C ALA A 227 9.88 -2.56 -24.61
N PHE A 228 9.51 -1.84 -23.55
CA PHE A 228 10.44 -1.14 -22.69
C PHE A 228 11.20 -2.10 -21.77
N GLU A 229 10.50 -3.07 -21.15
CA GLU A 229 11.10 -4.16 -20.37
C GLU A 229 12.08 -5.02 -21.20
N LEU A 230 11.70 -5.33 -22.45
CA LEU A 230 12.54 -6.08 -23.39
C LEU A 230 13.83 -5.33 -23.75
N HIS A 231 13.78 -4.01 -23.94
CA HIS A 231 14.96 -3.21 -24.24
C HIS A 231 15.93 -3.17 -23.05
N ASN A 232 15.41 -2.98 -21.83
CA ASN A 232 16.20 -3.07 -20.60
C ASN A 232 16.83 -4.46 -20.41
N ALA A 233 16.10 -5.55 -20.70
CA ALA A 233 16.63 -6.90 -20.58
C ALA A 233 17.83 -7.17 -21.51
N GLU A 234 17.83 -6.62 -22.73
CA GLU A 234 18.97 -6.71 -23.64
C GLU A 234 20.20 -5.96 -23.09
N GLU A 235 20.00 -4.72 -22.60
CA GLU A 235 21.08 -3.90 -22.03
C GLU A 235 21.67 -4.53 -20.76
N TYR A 236 20.83 -5.06 -19.88
CA TYR A 236 21.29 -5.82 -18.71
C TYR A 236 21.94 -7.14 -19.07
N GLY A 237 21.52 -7.82 -20.14
CA GLY A 237 22.20 -9.01 -20.65
C GLY A 237 23.65 -8.72 -21.06
N LEU A 238 23.89 -7.57 -21.69
CA LEU A 238 25.24 -7.09 -21.99
C LEU A 238 25.99 -6.68 -20.71
N ALA A 239 25.33 -5.96 -19.80
CA ALA A 239 25.91 -5.55 -18.52
C ALA A 239 26.34 -6.76 -17.67
N LEU A 240 25.55 -7.84 -17.66
CA LEU A 240 25.89 -9.10 -16.97
C LEU A 240 27.16 -9.74 -17.54
N ALA A 241 27.28 -9.79 -18.87
CA ALA A 241 28.45 -10.36 -19.53
C ALA A 241 29.72 -9.53 -19.25
N LEU A 242 29.61 -8.21 -19.35
CA LEU A 242 30.70 -7.27 -19.07
C LEU A 242 31.06 -7.25 -17.57
N GLY A 243 30.08 -7.31 -16.68
CA GLY A 243 30.27 -7.38 -15.23
C GLY A 243 31.00 -8.64 -14.80
N LYS A 244 30.67 -9.81 -15.37
CA LYS A 244 31.43 -11.06 -15.14
C LYS A 244 32.88 -10.95 -15.61
N GLN A 245 33.12 -10.29 -16.75
CA GLN A 245 34.48 -10.06 -17.26
C GLN A 245 35.26 -9.05 -16.40
N GLY A 246 34.62 -7.95 -15.98
CA GLY A 246 35.20 -6.93 -15.09
C GLY A 246 35.53 -7.51 -13.71
N LEU A 247 34.66 -8.37 -13.19
CA LEU A 247 34.88 -9.07 -11.92
C LEU A 247 36.17 -9.90 -11.94
N GLU A 248 36.41 -10.69 -13.00
CA GLU A 248 37.65 -11.47 -13.12
C GLU A 248 38.90 -10.57 -13.13
N ALA A 249 38.82 -9.40 -13.76
CA ALA A 249 39.92 -8.44 -13.80
C ALA A 249 40.14 -7.78 -12.43
N ALA A 250 39.07 -7.39 -11.74
CA ALA A 250 39.11 -6.78 -10.43
C ALA A 250 39.65 -7.73 -9.36
N GLU A 251 39.21 -9.00 -9.34
CA GLU A 251 39.71 -10.02 -8.42
C GLU A 251 41.21 -10.28 -8.63
N ARG A 252 41.68 -10.30 -9.89
CA ARG A 252 43.11 -10.39 -10.20
C ARG A 252 43.89 -9.16 -9.70
N SER A 253 43.33 -7.96 -9.84
CA SER A 253 43.94 -6.72 -9.32
C SER A 253 44.14 -6.80 -7.81
N VAL A 254 43.11 -7.22 -7.06
CA VAL A 254 43.19 -7.41 -5.60
C VAL A 254 44.29 -8.41 -5.24
N GLN A 255 44.36 -9.55 -5.94
CA GLN A 255 45.37 -10.57 -5.69
C GLN A 255 46.80 -10.02 -5.90
N ILE A 256 47.02 -9.28 -6.99
CA ILE A 256 48.32 -8.66 -7.31
C ILE A 256 48.69 -7.61 -6.26
N ALA A 257 47.74 -6.75 -5.88
CA ALA A 257 47.95 -5.70 -4.89
C ALA A 257 48.32 -6.27 -3.50
N ARG A 258 47.62 -7.33 -3.05
CA ARG A 258 47.96 -8.03 -1.79
C ARG A 258 49.34 -8.66 -1.82
N GLN A 259 49.70 -9.36 -2.89
CA GLN A 259 51.04 -9.94 -3.04
C GLN A 259 52.12 -8.86 -3.07
N GLY A 260 51.85 -7.72 -3.70
CA GLY A 260 52.71 -6.55 -3.69
C GLY A 260 52.90 -6.01 -2.27
N LEU A 261 51.83 -5.92 -1.49
CA LEU A 261 51.85 -5.37 -0.13
C LEU A 261 52.66 -6.28 0.80
N ASP A 262 52.48 -7.59 0.72
CA ASP A 262 53.25 -8.56 1.49
C ASP A 262 54.75 -8.46 1.18
N ARG A 263 55.12 -8.34 -0.09
CA ARG A 263 56.51 -8.14 -0.51
C ARG A 263 57.06 -6.81 -0.03
N ALA A 264 56.28 -5.74 -0.10
CA ALA A 264 56.67 -4.42 0.36
C ALA A 264 56.92 -4.39 1.88
N LYS A 265 56.05 -5.06 2.66
CA LYS A 265 56.22 -5.27 4.11
C LYS A 265 57.49 -6.06 4.42
N GLN A 266 57.75 -7.16 3.70
CA GLN A 266 58.98 -7.94 3.85
C GLN A 266 60.25 -7.16 3.49
N ALA A 267 60.14 -6.22 2.55
CA ALA A 267 61.25 -5.37 2.11
C ALA A 267 61.37 -4.06 2.91
N GLU A 268 60.53 -3.83 3.92
CA GLU A 268 60.47 -2.60 4.73
C GLU A 268 60.36 -1.32 3.87
N ASN A 269 59.67 -1.39 2.72
CA ASN A 269 59.53 -0.26 1.81
C ASN A 269 58.28 0.56 2.15
N GLU A 270 58.41 1.48 3.11
CA GLU A 270 57.30 2.27 3.65
C GLU A 270 56.50 3.05 2.59
N ALA A 271 57.17 3.60 1.56
CA ALA A 271 56.48 4.32 0.48
C ALA A 271 55.57 3.41 -0.35
N PHE A 272 56.01 2.18 -0.61
CA PHE A 272 55.25 1.20 -1.38
C PHE A 272 54.16 0.52 -0.52
N ILE A 273 54.43 0.33 0.78
CA ILE A 273 53.44 -0.10 1.76
C ILE A 273 52.29 0.92 1.78
N HIS A 274 52.58 2.20 1.97
CA HIS A 274 51.55 3.24 2.01
C HIS A 274 50.69 3.26 0.73
N HIS A 275 51.33 3.18 -0.45
CA HIS A 275 50.61 3.20 -1.72
C HIS A 275 49.72 1.95 -1.94
N LEU A 276 50.18 0.77 -1.50
CA LEU A 276 49.41 -0.48 -1.65
C LEU A 276 48.35 -0.67 -0.57
N THR A 277 48.53 -0.07 0.61
CA THR A 277 47.49 0.00 1.65
C THR A 277 46.27 0.80 1.16
N LEU A 278 46.45 1.72 0.21
CA LEU A 278 45.36 2.46 -0.45
C LEU A 278 44.79 1.71 -1.68
N ALA A 279 45.64 1.01 -2.44
CA ALA A 279 45.22 0.33 -3.67
C ALA A 279 44.38 -0.95 -3.44
N VAL A 280 44.59 -1.66 -2.33
CA VAL A 280 43.83 -2.87 -2.00
C VAL A 280 42.35 -2.55 -1.72
N PRO A 281 42.01 -1.59 -0.85
CA PRO A 281 40.62 -1.16 -0.66
C PRO A 281 39.94 -0.67 -1.94
N GLN A 282 40.63 0.14 -2.76
CA GLN A 282 40.11 0.61 -4.06
C GLN A 282 39.72 -0.56 -4.98
N SER A 283 40.59 -1.57 -5.08
CA SER A 283 40.31 -2.73 -5.92
C SER A 283 39.18 -3.59 -5.38
N LEU A 284 39.01 -3.66 -4.05
CA LEU A 284 37.89 -4.37 -3.43
C LEU A 284 36.56 -3.66 -3.67
N VAL A 285 36.53 -2.32 -3.68
CA VAL A 285 35.33 -1.56 -4.07
C VAL A 285 34.92 -1.90 -5.49
N THR A 286 35.86 -1.97 -6.43
CA THR A 286 35.56 -2.38 -7.82
C THR A 286 35.02 -3.81 -7.91
N VAL A 287 35.51 -4.73 -7.08
CA VAL A 287 34.97 -6.11 -6.99
C VAL A 287 33.54 -6.08 -6.44
N ALA A 288 33.28 -5.30 -5.39
CA ALA A 288 31.94 -5.15 -4.81
C ALA A 288 30.95 -4.61 -5.84
N GLN A 289 31.29 -3.52 -6.52
CA GLN A 289 30.49 -2.94 -7.61
C GLN A 289 30.22 -3.97 -8.71
N SER A 290 31.22 -4.73 -9.14
CA SER A 290 31.03 -5.76 -10.18
C SER A 290 30.01 -6.82 -9.77
N TYR A 291 30.02 -7.26 -8.51
CA TYR A 291 29.03 -8.20 -7.99
C TYR A 291 27.62 -7.59 -7.88
N GLN A 292 27.49 -6.31 -7.53
CA GLN A 292 26.18 -5.62 -7.53
C GLN A 292 25.57 -5.57 -8.94
N ILE A 293 26.41 -5.30 -9.92
CA ILE A 293 26.01 -5.20 -11.32
C ILE A 293 25.51 -6.54 -11.84
N ILE A 294 26.23 -7.62 -11.51
CA ILE A 294 25.79 -8.98 -11.80
C ILE A 294 24.44 -9.25 -11.13
N SER A 295 24.29 -8.89 -9.85
CA SER A 295 23.04 -9.07 -9.11
C SER A 295 21.88 -8.37 -9.82
N ARG A 296 21.94 -7.04 -9.99
CA ARG A 296 20.88 -6.22 -10.65
C ARG A 296 20.54 -6.72 -12.05
N SER A 297 21.54 -7.07 -12.85
CA SER A 297 21.31 -7.57 -14.22
C SER A 297 20.49 -8.86 -14.24
N LEU A 298 20.76 -9.78 -13.31
CA LEU A 298 19.99 -11.01 -13.17
C LEU A 298 18.55 -10.75 -12.71
N GLN A 299 18.31 -9.69 -11.92
CA GLN A 299 16.97 -9.31 -11.47
C GLN A 299 16.10 -8.82 -12.61
N THR A 300 16.63 -7.90 -13.43
CA THR A 300 15.87 -7.37 -14.56
C THR A 300 15.60 -8.46 -15.59
N GLN A 301 16.56 -9.36 -15.79
CA GLN A 301 16.34 -10.54 -16.63
C GLN A 301 15.21 -11.42 -16.05
N ALA A 302 15.18 -11.64 -14.73
CA ALA A 302 14.09 -12.37 -14.09
C ALA A 302 12.73 -11.65 -14.25
N ARG A 303 12.68 -10.32 -14.09
CA ARG A 303 11.47 -9.50 -14.31
C ARG A 303 10.94 -9.57 -15.74
N SER A 304 11.82 -9.47 -16.73
CA SER A 304 11.46 -9.63 -18.14
C SER A 304 10.88 -11.02 -18.41
N LEU A 305 11.52 -12.08 -17.89
CA LEU A 305 11.03 -13.45 -18.02
C LEU A 305 9.66 -13.63 -17.34
N ILE A 306 9.45 -12.97 -16.19
CA ILE A 306 8.16 -12.91 -15.51
C ILE A 306 7.10 -12.22 -16.38
N ALA A 307 7.42 -11.09 -17.01
CA ALA A 307 6.53 -10.37 -17.92
C ALA A 307 6.17 -11.21 -19.16
N GLU A 308 7.09 -12.07 -19.61
CA GLU A 308 6.89 -13.05 -20.69
C GLU A 308 6.19 -14.34 -20.23
N GLN A 309 5.83 -14.45 -18.95
CA GLN A 309 5.26 -15.65 -18.34
C GLN A 309 6.19 -16.88 -18.34
N ASP A 310 7.51 -16.70 -18.52
CA ASP A 310 8.53 -17.75 -18.39
C ASP A 310 9.12 -17.82 -16.97
N TYR A 311 8.25 -18.15 -16.03
CA TYR A 311 8.58 -18.21 -14.60
C TYR A 311 9.67 -19.24 -14.25
N ARG A 312 9.78 -20.34 -15.01
CA ARG A 312 10.80 -21.37 -14.74
C ARG A 312 12.20 -20.87 -15.01
N GLN A 313 12.38 -20.05 -16.04
CA GLN A 313 13.70 -19.47 -16.29
C GLN A 313 14.01 -18.37 -15.28
N ALA A 314 13.01 -17.57 -14.89
CA ALA A 314 13.17 -16.57 -13.84
C ALA A 314 13.65 -17.19 -12.51
N GLU A 315 13.08 -18.35 -12.14
CA GLU A 315 13.45 -19.12 -10.94
C GLU A 315 14.93 -19.52 -10.87
N LEU A 316 15.55 -19.76 -12.02
CA LEU A 316 16.95 -20.17 -12.08
C LEU A 316 17.92 -19.01 -11.86
N LEU A 317 17.49 -17.77 -12.09
CA LEU A 317 18.32 -16.57 -11.99
C LEU A 317 18.38 -16.00 -10.57
N GLU A 318 17.37 -16.29 -9.75
CA GLU A 318 17.27 -15.76 -8.39
C GLU A 318 18.45 -16.18 -7.48
N PRO A 319 18.78 -17.48 -7.32
CA PRO A 319 19.88 -17.88 -6.45
C PRO A 319 21.23 -17.29 -6.87
N GLU A 320 21.42 -17.11 -8.19
CA GLU A 320 22.63 -16.46 -8.72
C GLU A 320 22.66 -14.96 -8.40
N SER A 321 21.51 -14.27 -8.49
CA SER A 321 21.39 -12.85 -8.16
C SER A 321 21.62 -12.59 -6.67
N ILE A 322 21.05 -13.43 -5.80
CA ILE A 322 21.25 -13.40 -4.35
C ILE A 322 22.72 -13.64 -4.00
N ALA A 323 23.32 -14.71 -4.53
CA ALA A 323 24.72 -15.02 -4.24
C ALA A 323 25.69 -13.92 -4.70
N ALA A 324 25.38 -13.22 -5.80
CA ALA A 324 26.14 -12.05 -6.23
C ALA A 324 25.99 -10.89 -5.23
N ALA A 325 24.78 -10.61 -4.74
CA ALA A 325 24.55 -9.57 -3.73
C ALA A 325 25.27 -9.85 -2.39
N GLU A 326 25.25 -11.10 -1.90
CA GLU A 326 26.01 -11.50 -0.68
C GLU A 326 27.51 -11.21 -0.83
N LYS A 327 28.06 -11.55 -1.99
CA LYS A 327 29.48 -11.34 -2.28
C LYS A 327 29.83 -9.86 -2.40
N ALA A 328 28.96 -9.06 -3.00
CA ALA A 328 29.13 -7.60 -3.06
C ALA A 328 29.28 -7.02 -1.66
N LEU A 329 28.37 -7.37 -0.75
CA LEU A 329 28.39 -6.86 0.61
C LEU A 329 29.63 -7.33 1.39
N ALA A 330 29.92 -8.64 1.35
CA ALA A 330 31.09 -9.18 2.05
C ALA A 330 32.40 -8.52 1.59
N THR A 331 32.51 -8.26 0.28
CA THR A 331 33.67 -7.57 -0.30
C THR A 331 33.74 -6.11 0.15
N ALA A 332 32.61 -5.40 0.16
CA ALA A 332 32.55 -4.01 0.61
C ALA A 332 32.87 -3.88 2.11
N GLN A 333 32.42 -4.82 2.95
CA GLN A 333 32.78 -4.89 4.36
C GLN A 333 34.29 -5.10 4.57
N GLU A 334 34.91 -5.97 3.76
CA GLU A 334 36.36 -6.16 3.78
C GLU A 334 37.10 -4.88 3.40
N ALA A 335 36.65 -4.20 2.33
CA ALA A 335 37.21 -2.93 1.91
C ALA A 335 37.12 -1.89 3.03
N LEU A 336 35.96 -1.74 3.67
CA LEU A 336 35.75 -0.81 4.77
C LEU A 336 36.66 -1.10 5.97
N THR A 337 36.79 -2.37 6.35
CA THR A 337 37.66 -2.79 7.46
C THR A 337 39.11 -2.39 7.21
N LEU A 338 39.63 -2.71 6.02
CA LEU A 338 41.00 -2.37 5.61
C LEU A 338 41.21 -0.85 5.50
N THR A 339 40.16 -0.12 5.16
CA THR A 339 40.23 1.34 5.04
C THR A 339 40.28 2.02 6.40
N ARG A 340 39.51 1.55 7.39
CA ARG A 340 39.57 2.07 8.78
C ARG A 340 40.94 1.91 9.41
N GLU A 341 41.71 0.90 9.00
CA GLU A 341 43.07 0.66 9.46
C GLU A 341 44.13 1.57 8.81
N SER A 342 43.80 2.34 7.76
CA SER A 342 44.80 3.02 6.91
C SER A 342 45.09 4.49 7.23
N GLU A 343 44.40 5.12 8.19
CA GLU A 343 44.51 6.54 8.64
C GLU A 343 44.41 7.64 7.55
N VAL A 344 44.38 7.30 6.25
CA VAL A 344 44.37 8.25 5.13
C VAL A 344 43.26 7.83 4.16
N ILE A 345 42.13 8.53 4.21
CA ILE A 345 40.99 8.22 3.33
C ILE A 345 40.45 9.48 2.68
N ASN A 346 40.41 9.47 1.33
CA ASN A 346 39.82 10.52 0.51
C ASN A 346 38.27 10.43 0.48
N SER A 347 37.60 11.57 0.26
CA SER A 347 36.14 11.71 0.12
C SER A 347 35.53 10.73 -0.87
N ASP A 348 36.14 10.65 -2.05
CA ASP A 348 35.55 10.00 -3.22
C ASP A 348 35.52 8.47 -3.04
N PHE A 349 36.57 7.92 -2.41
CA PHE A 349 36.63 6.50 -2.06
C PHE A 349 35.59 6.10 -1.01
N MET A 350 35.34 6.97 -0.01
CA MET A 350 34.31 6.70 0.99
C MET A 350 32.90 6.80 0.39
N LEU A 351 32.70 7.72 -0.55
CA LEU A 351 31.44 7.85 -1.27
C LEU A 351 31.15 6.61 -2.14
N ASP A 352 32.13 6.16 -2.93
CA ASP A 352 32.02 4.95 -3.75
C ASP A 352 31.75 3.71 -2.88
N LEU A 353 32.46 3.59 -1.76
CA LEU A 353 32.31 2.48 -0.82
C LEU A 353 30.94 2.48 -0.14
N VAL A 354 30.46 3.62 0.34
CA VAL A 354 29.14 3.74 0.99
C VAL A 354 28.03 3.48 -0.03
N THR A 355 28.13 4.04 -1.24
CA THR A 355 27.15 3.81 -2.32
C THR A 355 27.10 2.34 -2.74
N SER A 356 28.26 1.67 -2.75
CA SER A 356 28.37 0.23 -3.01
C SER A 356 27.83 -0.65 -1.87
N VAL A 357 27.67 -0.13 -0.66
CA VAL A 357 27.05 -0.86 0.46
C VAL A 357 25.53 -0.62 0.48
N THR A 358 25.08 0.60 0.19
CA THR A 358 23.66 0.99 0.20
C THR A 358 22.84 0.43 -0.95
N ALA A 359 23.48 0.11 -2.09
CA ALA A 359 22.81 -0.50 -3.23
C ALA A 359 22.56 -2.03 -3.08
N VAL A 360 23.22 -2.72 -2.14
CA VAL A 360 23.02 -4.17 -1.94
C VAL A 360 21.64 -4.49 -1.32
N PRO A 361 21.17 -3.82 -0.24
CA PRO A 361 19.84 -4.02 0.32
C PRO A 361 18.70 -3.79 -0.68
N GLN A 362 18.77 -2.70 -1.47
CA GLN A 362 17.78 -2.40 -2.52
C GLN A 362 17.66 -3.53 -3.54
N SER A 363 18.77 -4.21 -3.83
CA SER A 363 18.82 -5.36 -4.73
C SER A 363 18.08 -6.57 -4.12
N TYR A 364 18.15 -6.77 -2.80
CA TYR A 364 17.44 -7.87 -2.12
C TYR A 364 15.94 -7.64 -2.05
N ASP A 365 15.52 -6.43 -1.68
CA ASP A 365 14.11 -6.05 -1.59
C ASP A 365 13.41 -6.20 -2.95
N LEU A 366 14.12 -5.87 -4.05
CA LEU A 366 13.63 -6.04 -5.41
C LEU A 366 13.45 -7.51 -5.84
N ILE A 367 14.33 -8.42 -5.42
CA ILE A 367 14.26 -9.84 -5.76
C ILE A 367 13.10 -10.50 -5.01
N GLY A 368 13.05 -10.31 -3.69
CA GLY A 368 12.05 -10.96 -2.84
C GLY A 368 10.62 -10.53 -3.17
N SER A 369 10.41 -9.23 -3.44
CA SER A 369 9.11 -8.65 -3.81
C SER A 369 8.65 -9.10 -5.20
N ALA A 370 9.52 -8.99 -6.20
CA ALA A 370 9.13 -9.21 -7.59
C ALA A 370 9.03 -10.70 -7.93
N TYR A 371 9.94 -11.54 -7.45
CA TYR A 371 9.97 -12.95 -7.84
C TYR A 371 8.91 -13.77 -7.09
N TYR A 372 8.97 -13.80 -5.74
CA TYR A 372 8.02 -14.57 -4.97
C TYR A 372 6.63 -13.95 -4.93
N GLY A 373 6.52 -12.63 -4.95
CA GLY A 373 5.23 -11.95 -5.05
C GLY A 373 4.49 -12.33 -6.33
N VAL A 374 5.16 -12.29 -7.49
CA VAL A 374 4.52 -12.67 -8.75
C VAL A 374 4.25 -14.18 -8.83
N ARG A 375 5.15 -15.03 -8.33
CA ARG A 375 4.91 -16.48 -8.24
C ARG A 375 3.70 -16.79 -7.34
N ALA A 376 3.63 -16.17 -6.18
CA ALA A 376 2.53 -16.35 -5.23
C ALA A 376 1.20 -15.86 -5.82
N LEU A 377 1.16 -14.65 -6.40
CA LEU A 377 -0.04 -14.11 -7.05
C LEU A 377 -0.52 -15.00 -8.20
N ARG A 378 0.39 -15.56 -8.99
CA ARG A 378 0.01 -16.53 -10.02
C ARG A 378 -0.59 -17.79 -9.42
N LEU A 379 0.07 -18.38 -8.43
CA LEU A 379 -0.42 -19.61 -7.79
C LEU A 379 -1.78 -19.38 -7.12
N TYR A 380 -2.01 -18.20 -6.55
CA TYR A 380 -3.31 -17.73 -6.08
C TYR A 380 -4.35 -17.73 -7.21
N ASN A 381 -4.05 -17.06 -8.33
CA ASN A 381 -4.94 -17.00 -9.49
C ASN A 381 -5.21 -18.37 -10.14
N GLU A 382 -4.28 -19.32 -10.00
CA GLU A 382 -4.43 -20.72 -10.42
C GLU A 382 -5.20 -21.58 -9.41
N GLY A 383 -5.54 -21.05 -8.23
CA GLY A 383 -6.19 -21.78 -7.12
C GLY A 383 -5.26 -22.79 -6.42
N ARG A 384 -3.94 -22.64 -6.57
CA ARG A 384 -2.89 -23.54 -6.04
C ARG A 384 -2.34 -23.03 -4.72
N LEU A 385 -3.22 -22.86 -3.73
CA LEU A 385 -2.95 -22.19 -2.45
C LEU A 385 -1.80 -22.82 -1.64
N GLU A 386 -1.67 -24.15 -1.60
CA GLU A 386 -0.56 -24.81 -0.87
C GLU A 386 0.82 -24.50 -1.49
N GLU A 387 0.88 -24.39 -2.82
CA GLU A 387 2.11 -24.02 -3.51
C GLU A 387 2.39 -22.52 -3.36
N GLN A 388 1.34 -21.69 -3.33
CA GLN A 388 1.45 -20.28 -3.02
C GLN A 388 2.04 -20.08 -1.62
N ILE A 389 1.54 -20.79 -0.61
CA ILE A 389 2.06 -20.74 0.77
C ILE A 389 3.54 -21.10 0.78
N THR A 390 3.95 -22.14 0.06
CA THR A 390 5.36 -22.52 -0.05
C THR A 390 6.19 -21.38 -0.64
N ALA A 391 5.73 -20.76 -1.74
CA ALA A 391 6.41 -19.63 -2.36
C ALA A 391 6.49 -18.39 -1.43
N LEU A 392 5.42 -18.11 -0.68
CA LEU A 392 5.41 -17.00 0.29
C LEU A 392 6.35 -17.27 1.47
N GLN A 393 6.46 -18.51 1.94
CA GLN A 393 7.42 -18.88 2.99
C GLN A 393 8.86 -18.75 2.50
N GLU A 394 9.14 -19.12 1.26
CA GLU A 394 10.45 -18.88 0.62
C GLU A 394 10.76 -17.37 0.51
N ALA A 395 9.75 -16.56 0.15
CA ALA A 395 9.84 -15.10 0.15
C ALA A 395 10.22 -14.54 1.51
N LEU A 396 9.55 -15.03 2.56
CA LEU A 396 9.78 -14.61 3.93
C LEU A 396 11.22 -14.88 4.36
N VAL A 397 11.76 -16.06 4.05
CA VAL A 397 13.16 -16.40 4.32
C VAL A 397 14.11 -15.44 3.61
N ALA A 398 13.80 -15.06 2.36
CA ALA A 398 14.61 -14.10 1.61
C ALA A 398 14.59 -12.70 2.25
N TYR A 399 13.41 -12.19 2.63
CA TYR A 399 13.31 -10.89 3.32
C TYR A 399 13.98 -10.92 4.70
N GLU A 400 13.77 -11.96 5.49
CA GLU A 400 14.43 -12.10 6.80
C GLU A 400 15.95 -12.17 6.67
N ALA A 401 16.48 -12.80 5.62
CA ALA A 401 17.91 -12.84 5.32
C ALA A 401 18.45 -11.46 4.87
N SER A 402 17.62 -10.62 4.24
CA SER A 402 18.01 -9.26 3.84
C SER A 402 18.10 -8.29 5.02
N LEU A 403 17.28 -8.48 6.06
CA LEU A 403 17.11 -7.53 7.16
C LEU A 403 18.43 -7.19 7.90
N PRO A 404 19.32 -8.16 8.24
CA PRO A 404 20.62 -7.84 8.82
C PRO A 404 21.52 -7.04 7.87
N LEU A 405 21.40 -7.26 6.55
CA LEU A 405 22.18 -6.56 5.53
C LEU A 405 21.69 -5.11 5.41
N SER A 406 20.37 -4.90 5.38
CA SER A 406 19.74 -3.58 5.40
C SER A 406 20.14 -2.79 6.64
N ARG A 407 20.04 -3.39 7.83
CA ARG A 407 20.48 -2.79 9.10
C ARG A 407 21.94 -2.39 9.12
N GLU A 408 22.81 -3.27 8.63
CA GLU A 408 24.24 -3.02 8.58
C GLU A 408 24.56 -1.88 7.61
N SER A 409 23.86 -1.84 6.48
CA SER A 409 23.97 -0.77 5.50
C SER A 409 23.55 0.59 6.07
N ASP A 410 22.38 0.64 6.70
CA ASP A 410 21.85 1.85 7.34
C ASP A 410 22.80 2.32 8.46
N ARG A 411 23.35 1.40 9.27
CA ARG A 411 24.34 1.73 10.31
C ARG A 411 25.60 2.36 9.72
N LEU A 412 26.15 1.75 8.66
CA LEU A 412 27.36 2.24 8.00
C LEU A 412 27.14 3.60 7.36
N TYR A 413 25.95 3.87 6.85
CA TYR A 413 25.58 5.17 6.34
C TYR A 413 25.57 6.23 7.45
N ILE A 414 24.85 5.98 8.55
CA ILE A 414 24.75 6.90 9.71
C ILE A 414 26.13 7.21 10.29
N GLU A 415 27.00 6.20 10.43
CA GLU A 415 28.36 6.38 10.96
C GLU A 415 29.24 7.32 10.11
N ASN A 416 28.94 7.49 8.82
CA ASN A 416 29.75 8.27 7.88
C ASN A 416 29.05 9.52 7.34
N GLU A 417 27.79 9.78 7.71
CA GLU A 417 26.96 10.88 7.18
C GLU A 417 27.64 12.26 7.35
N SER A 418 28.13 12.57 8.55
CA SER A 418 28.81 13.84 8.83
C SER A 418 30.04 14.07 7.95
N ALA A 419 30.83 13.02 7.71
CA ALA A 419 32.00 13.09 6.84
C ALA A 419 31.61 13.28 5.37
N LEU A 420 30.48 12.71 4.92
CA LEU A 420 29.96 12.88 3.56
C LEU A 420 29.40 14.31 3.36
N ARG A 421 28.62 14.83 4.33
CA ARG A 421 28.12 16.22 4.33
C ARG A 421 29.25 17.24 4.31
N ASP A 422 30.28 17.08 5.17
CA ASP A 422 31.45 17.98 5.23
C ASP A 422 32.25 18.05 3.92
N ARG A 423 32.04 17.08 3.02
CA ARG A 423 32.71 16.97 1.71
C ARG A 423 31.79 17.39 0.55
N GLY A 424 30.64 17.99 0.84
CA GLY A 424 29.73 18.55 -0.17
C GLY A 424 28.86 17.52 -0.88
N VAL A 425 28.79 16.28 -0.38
CA VAL A 425 27.88 15.28 -0.92
C VAL A 425 26.53 15.46 -0.24
N SER A 426 25.58 16.11 -0.92
CA SER A 426 24.16 15.99 -0.59
C SER A 426 23.71 14.60 -1.02
N ILE A 427 23.27 13.81 -0.05
CA ILE A 427 22.65 12.52 -0.29
C ILE A 427 21.33 12.61 0.44
N ASP A 428 20.22 12.50 -0.30
CA ASP A 428 18.89 12.46 0.30
C ASP A 428 18.86 11.37 1.39
N VAL A 429 18.76 11.83 2.63
CA VAL A 429 18.83 11.01 3.85
C VAL A 429 17.59 10.13 3.96
N GLN A 430 16.50 10.50 3.28
CA GLN A 430 15.23 9.79 3.27
C GLN A 430 15.25 8.55 2.35
N THR A 431 15.93 8.61 1.20
CA THR A 431 16.11 7.45 0.30
C THR A 431 17.06 6.38 0.84
N ARG A 432 17.79 6.60 1.95
CA ARG A 432 18.74 5.62 2.51
C ARG A 432 18.38 5.06 3.88
N LEU A 433 17.55 5.74 4.67
CA LEU A 433 16.88 5.16 5.87
C LEU A 433 15.66 4.28 5.53
N THR A 434 15.47 3.96 4.25
CA THR A 434 14.35 3.19 3.71
C THR A 434 14.67 1.70 3.57
N SER A 435 15.93 1.24 3.66
CA SER A 435 16.25 -0.16 3.36
C SER A 435 15.73 -1.14 4.42
N GLU A 436 15.92 -0.86 5.72
CA GLU A 436 15.30 -1.67 6.78
C GLU A 436 13.77 -1.54 6.72
N LYS A 437 13.25 -0.34 6.48
CA LYS A 437 11.80 -0.08 6.43
C LYS A 437 11.12 -0.81 5.26
N ASN A 438 11.76 -0.84 4.09
CA ASN A 438 11.27 -1.52 2.89
C ASN A 438 11.31 -3.03 3.08
N ALA A 439 12.38 -3.56 3.66
CA ALA A 439 12.46 -4.97 4.02
C ALA A 439 11.34 -5.35 5.02
N LEU A 440 11.12 -4.56 6.07
CA LEU A 440 10.04 -4.77 7.03
C LEU A 440 8.65 -4.66 6.37
N ALA A 441 8.43 -3.69 5.48
CA ALA A 441 7.20 -3.55 4.72
C ALA A 441 6.95 -4.77 3.80
N GLY A 442 8.00 -5.28 3.15
CA GLY A 442 7.96 -6.50 2.37
C GLY A 442 7.57 -7.72 3.22
N ILE A 443 8.14 -7.86 4.41
CA ILE A 443 7.78 -8.93 5.37
C ILE A 443 6.30 -8.83 5.77
N VAL A 444 5.81 -7.62 6.07
CA VAL A 444 4.39 -7.39 6.41
C VAL A 444 3.48 -7.86 5.27
N ASN A 445 3.79 -7.47 4.03
CA ASN A 445 3.00 -7.86 2.86
C ASN A 445 2.97 -9.38 2.64
N VAL A 446 4.10 -10.06 2.88
CA VAL A 446 4.19 -11.53 2.79
C VAL A 446 3.34 -12.19 3.87
N TYR A 447 3.40 -11.72 5.12
CA TYR A 447 2.57 -12.26 6.20
C TYR A 447 1.07 -12.01 5.98
N GLN A 448 0.69 -10.85 5.44
CA GLN A 448 -0.69 -10.58 5.03
C GLN A 448 -1.13 -11.56 3.93
N SER A 449 -0.31 -11.77 2.91
CA SER A 449 -0.60 -12.74 1.84
C SER A 449 -0.70 -14.19 2.35
N LEU A 450 0.12 -14.56 3.35
CA LEU A 450 0.03 -15.86 4.02
C LEU A 450 -1.26 -16.00 4.82
N SER A 451 -1.64 -14.95 5.56
CA SER A 451 -2.90 -14.87 6.29
C SER A 451 -4.08 -15.17 5.36
N ASP A 452 -4.16 -14.47 4.24
CA ASP A 452 -5.25 -14.62 3.27
C ASP A 452 -5.27 -16.03 2.64
N ALA A 453 -4.10 -16.57 2.27
CA ALA A 453 -3.99 -17.91 1.71
C ALA A 453 -4.41 -19.01 2.71
N TYR A 454 -4.11 -18.83 4.00
CA TYR A 454 -4.56 -19.74 5.05
C TYR A 454 -6.05 -19.62 5.32
N GLU A 455 -6.62 -18.41 5.26
CA GLU A 455 -8.06 -18.19 5.37
C GLU A 455 -8.84 -18.95 4.29
N GLU A 456 -8.43 -18.81 3.02
CA GLU A 456 -9.06 -19.49 1.88
C GLU A 456 -9.01 -21.03 2.01
N LEU A 457 -8.03 -21.58 2.73
CA LEU A 457 -7.92 -23.00 3.04
C LEU A 457 -8.69 -23.42 4.31
N GLY A 458 -9.32 -22.48 5.02
CA GLY A 458 -9.97 -22.70 6.32
C GLY A 458 -9.00 -23.02 7.45
N ARG A 459 -7.72 -22.62 7.32
CA ARG A 459 -6.63 -22.84 8.28
C ARG A 459 -6.46 -21.62 9.18
N TYR A 460 -7.52 -21.26 9.90
CA TYR A 460 -7.59 -20.04 10.70
C TYR A 460 -6.45 -19.88 11.74
N PRO A 461 -6.02 -20.92 12.49
CA PRO A 461 -4.92 -20.76 13.45
C PRO A 461 -3.61 -20.30 12.80
N GLU A 462 -3.26 -20.84 11.63
CA GLU A 462 -2.08 -20.41 10.89
C GLU A 462 -2.24 -19.02 10.28
N GLY A 463 -3.44 -18.71 9.77
CA GLY A 463 -3.76 -17.37 9.25
C GLY A 463 -3.63 -16.29 10.32
N ILE A 464 -4.20 -16.53 11.51
CA ILE A 464 -4.11 -15.63 12.67
C ILE A 464 -2.65 -15.44 13.10
N ALA A 465 -1.87 -16.51 13.20
CA ALA A 465 -0.46 -16.40 13.56
C ALA A 465 0.34 -15.55 12.56
N ALA A 466 0.03 -15.65 11.26
CA ALA A 466 0.63 -14.80 10.23
C ALA A 466 0.18 -13.33 10.36
N ALA A 467 -1.11 -13.08 10.57
CA ALA A 467 -1.65 -11.73 10.74
C ALA A 467 -1.14 -11.03 12.03
N GLU A 468 -0.96 -11.77 13.13
CA GLU A 468 -0.33 -11.26 14.36
C GLU A 468 1.13 -10.84 14.12
N LYS A 469 1.87 -11.61 13.29
CA LYS A 469 3.23 -11.25 12.89
C LYS A 469 3.27 -10.00 12.02
N ALA A 470 2.34 -9.88 11.07
CA ALA A 470 2.18 -8.66 10.28
C ALA A 470 1.90 -7.45 11.18
N LEU A 471 1.01 -7.59 12.17
CA LEU A 471 0.68 -6.53 13.13
C LEU A 471 1.91 -6.13 13.97
N GLU A 472 2.64 -7.10 14.53
CA GLU A 472 3.86 -6.87 15.32
C GLU A 472 4.91 -6.05 14.56
N ILE A 473 5.10 -6.35 13.27
CA ILE A 473 6.09 -5.67 12.43
C ILE A 473 5.57 -4.32 11.95
N SER A 474 4.29 -4.23 11.56
CA SER A 474 3.67 -2.98 11.10
C SER A 474 3.76 -1.86 12.14
N ARG A 475 3.71 -2.19 13.44
CA ARG A 475 3.89 -1.23 14.55
C ARG A 475 5.29 -0.62 14.65
N GLN A 476 6.27 -1.23 13.99
CA GLN A 476 7.64 -0.71 13.90
C GLN A 476 7.80 0.25 12.71
N LEU A 477 6.84 0.26 11.78
CA LEU A 477 6.86 1.13 10.61
C LEU A 477 6.27 2.51 10.95
N PRO A 478 6.76 3.59 10.30
CA PRO A 478 6.15 4.91 10.42
C PRO A 478 4.73 4.95 9.85
N SER A 479 4.48 4.21 8.77
CA SER A 479 3.15 4.11 8.15
C SER A 479 2.23 3.23 8.98
N ARG A 480 1.06 3.77 9.30
CA ARG A 480 0.04 3.10 10.12
C ARG A 480 -1.02 2.38 9.29
N ASN A 481 -1.00 2.56 7.98
CA ASN A 481 -1.89 1.84 7.05
C ASN A 481 -1.69 0.33 7.17
N SER A 482 -0.44 -0.13 7.25
CA SER A 482 -0.10 -1.54 7.45
C SER A 482 -0.64 -2.10 8.76
N GLU A 483 -0.69 -1.29 9.83
CA GLU A 483 -1.29 -1.66 11.12
C GLU A 483 -2.82 -1.77 11.00
N LEU A 484 -3.49 -0.81 10.36
CA LEU A 484 -4.93 -0.85 10.13
C LEU A 484 -5.35 -2.07 9.30
N THR A 485 -4.59 -2.40 8.25
CA THR A 485 -4.82 -3.60 7.43
C THR A 485 -4.64 -4.88 8.26
N ALA A 486 -3.57 -5.00 9.03
CA ALA A 486 -3.32 -6.18 9.86
C ALA A 486 -4.41 -6.38 10.93
N LEU A 487 -4.88 -5.31 11.56
CA LEU A 487 -6.01 -5.36 12.52
C LEU A 487 -7.32 -5.77 11.83
N GLY A 488 -7.57 -5.28 10.61
CA GLY A 488 -8.71 -5.68 9.80
C GLY A 488 -8.71 -7.17 9.48
N ASN A 489 -7.57 -7.70 9.00
CA ASN A 489 -7.42 -9.11 8.67
C ASN A 489 -7.60 -10.01 9.91
N LEU A 490 -7.06 -9.61 11.07
CA LEU A 490 -7.31 -10.33 12.32
C LEU A 490 -8.79 -10.34 12.69
N GLY A 491 -9.46 -9.19 12.61
CA GLY A 491 -10.91 -9.09 12.82
C GLY A 491 -11.71 -10.05 11.93
N HIS A 492 -11.38 -10.08 10.63
CA HIS A 492 -12.02 -10.94 9.64
C HIS A 492 -11.78 -12.43 9.91
N LEU A 493 -10.51 -12.84 10.12
CA LEU A 493 -10.15 -14.23 10.42
C LEU A 493 -10.88 -14.78 11.65
N TYR A 494 -10.97 -13.99 12.72
CA TYR A 494 -11.69 -14.41 13.93
C TYR A 494 -13.21 -14.49 13.73
N ASP A 495 -13.78 -13.66 12.86
CA ASP A 495 -15.19 -13.73 12.47
C ASP A 495 -15.47 -15.03 11.70
N SER A 496 -14.70 -15.28 10.63
CA SER A 496 -14.76 -16.52 9.82
C SER A 496 -14.54 -17.79 10.67
N TRP A 497 -13.62 -17.74 11.65
CA TRP A 497 -13.40 -18.86 12.57
C TRP A 497 -14.57 -19.06 13.54
N GLY A 498 -15.17 -17.97 14.01
CA GLY A 498 -16.39 -17.98 14.82
C GLY A 498 -17.57 -18.59 14.07
N GLU A 499 -17.73 -18.28 12.78
CA GLU A 499 -18.73 -18.88 11.91
C GLU A 499 -18.53 -20.39 11.77
N GLN A 500 -17.30 -20.84 11.52
CA GLN A 500 -16.97 -22.26 11.45
C GLN A 500 -17.32 -23.01 12.74
N TYR A 501 -16.99 -22.44 13.91
CA TYR A 501 -17.36 -23.04 15.19
C TYR A 501 -18.87 -23.04 15.43
N LEU A 502 -19.57 -21.99 15.02
CA LEU A 502 -21.04 -21.92 15.10
C LEU A 502 -21.68 -23.04 14.27
N GLU A 503 -21.20 -23.29 13.04
CA GLU A 503 -21.68 -24.38 12.20
C GLU A 503 -21.39 -25.77 12.77
N ALA A 504 -20.25 -25.93 13.45
CA ALA A 504 -19.89 -27.15 14.17
C ALA A 504 -20.63 -27.33 15.51
N GLU A 505 -21.51 -26.39 15.89
CA GLU A 505 -22.18 -26.33 17.20
C GLU A 505 -21.22 -26.24 18.40
N GLU A 506 -20.00 -25.74 18.19
CA GLU A 506 -18.96 -25.50 19.20
C GLU A 506 -19.09 -24.07 19.76
N TYR A 507 -20.19 -23.82 20.47
CA TYR A 507 -20.61 -22.47 20.83
C TYR A 507 -19.66 -21.68 21.73
N ASP A 508 -18.95 -22.33 22.67
CA ASP A 508 -18.02 -21.62 23.56
C ASP A 508 -16.82 -21.09 22.76
N GLN A 509 -16.32 -21.87 21.81
CA GLN A 509 -15.24 -21.48 20.90
C GLN A 509 -15.71 -20.38 19.93
N ALA A 510 -16.93 -20.49 19.40
CA ALA A 510 -17.51 -19.46 18.54
C ALA A 510 -17.60 -18.10 19.26
N LEU A 511 -18.10 -18.08 20.50
CA LEU A 511 -18.16 -16.85 21.30
C LEU A 511 -16.78 -16.25 21.54
N ALA A 512 -15.80 -17.08 21.91
CA ALA A 512 -14.43 -16.62 22.11
C ALA A 512 -13.81 -16.02 20.84
N ALA A 513 -14.09 -16.60 19.67
CA ALA A 513 -13.63 -16.09 18.39
C ALA A 513 -14.28 -14.74 18.05
N TYR A 514 -15.61 -14.62 18.15
CA TYR A 514 -16.29 -13.34 17.92
C TYR A 514 -15.84 -12.23 18.90
N GLU A 515 -15.56 -12.57 20.16
CA GLU A 515 -14.98 -11.63 21.13
C GLU A 515 -13.62 -11.09 20.68
N GLN A 516 -12.76 -11.93 20.09
CA GLN A 516 -11.48 -11.49 19.51
C GLN A 516 -11.70 -10.65 18.25
N SER A 517 -12.64 -11.02 17.37
CA SER A 517 -12.98 -10.22 16.19
C SER A 517 -13.38 -8.78 16.57
N ILE A 518 -14.25 -8.64 17.56
CA ILE A 518 -14.65 -7.34 18.12
C ILE A 518 -13.44 -6.58 18.68
N PHE A 519 -12.58 -7.26 19.45
CA PHE A 519 -11.39 -6.63 20.05
C PHE A 519 -10.50 -5.98 18.97
N TYR A 520 -10.18 -6.71 17.90
CA TYR A 520 -9.31 -6.19 16.84
C TYR A 520 -10.00 -5.11 15.99
N ALA A 521 -11.31 -5.22 15.74
CA ALA A 521 -12.05 -4.17 15.05
C ALA A 521 -12.16 -2.87 15.89
N GLU A 522 -12.31 -2.96 17.21
CA GLU A 522 -12.26 -1.80 18.11
C GLU A 522 -10.86 -1.21 18.21
N GLU A 523 -9.80 -2.04 18.16
CA GLU A 523 -8.42 -1.57 18.10
C GLU A 523 -8.15 -0.83 16.79
N LYS A 524 -8.61 -1.37 15.65
CA LYS A 524 -8.56 -0.71 14.35
C LYS A 524 -9.23 0.65 14.39
N LEU A 525 -10.43 0.74 14.98
CA LEU A 525 -11.16 1.99 15.12
C LEU A 525 -10.40 3.02 15.98
N LYS A 526 -9.77 2.61 17.09
CA LYS A 526 -8.95 3.51 17.93
C LYS A 526 -7.75 4.05 17.18
N VAL A 527 -7.06 3.18 16.43
CA VAL A 527 -5.92 3.57 15.59
C VAL A 527 -6.41 4.52 14.50
N ALA A 528 -7.51 4.21 13.81
CA ALA A 528 -8.14 5.06 12.81
C ALA A 528 -8.51 6.47 13.35
N GLN A 529 -9.17 6.53 14.51
CA GLN A 529 -9.56 7.78 15.16
C GLN A 529 -8.36 8.64 15.57
N SER A 530 -7.22 8.03 15.89
CA SER A 530 -6.00 8.79 16.18
C SER A 530 -5.45 9.56 14.96
N PHE A 531 -5.86 9.21 13.72
CA PHE A 531 -5.51 9.97 12.51
C PHE A 531 -6.40 11.20 12.31
N GLU A 532 -7.70 11.11 12.63
CA GLU A 532 -8.63 12.25 12.48
C GLU A 532 -8.27 13.43 13.40
N GLU A 533 -7.52 13.18 14.47
CA GLU A 533 -7.07 14.20 15.45
C GLU A 533 -5.68 14.77 15.14
N SER A 534 -4.97 14.30 14.10
CA SER A 534 -3.63 14.77 13.72
C SER A 534 -3.67 15.70 12.49
N PRO A 535 -3.41 17.01 12.62
CA PRO A 535 -3.56 17.98 11.51
C PRO A 535 -2.50 17.90 10.41
N GLN A 536 -1.48 17.04 10.55
CA GLN A 536 -0.29 16.97 9.69
C GLN A 536 -0.18 15.62 8.96
N LEU A 537 -1.13 15.30 8.08
CA LEU A 537 -0.96 14.17 7.16
C LEU A 537 -0.59 14.70 5.78
N SER A 538 0.59 14.32 5.30
CA SER A 538 1.06 14.65 3.96
C SER A 538 0.18 13.98 2.92
N LYS A 539 0.07 14.62 1.76
CA LYS A 539 -0.81 14.23 0.67
C LYS A 539 -0.48 12.86 0.05
N PHE A 540 0.71 12.31 0.35
CA PHE A 540 1.12 10.98 -0.10
C PHE A 540 0.33 9.86 0.60
N ASP A 541 -0.14 10.09 1.84
CA ASP A 541 -1.10 9.20 2.50
C ASP A 541 -2.53 9.38 1.95
N PHE A 542 -2.82 10.50 1.27
CA PHE A 542 -4.14 10.86 0.75
C PHE A 542 -4.50 10.17 -0.58
N ASP A 543 -3.54 9.88 -1.46
CA ASP A 543 -3.81 9.22 -2.74
C ASP A 543 -4.14 7.72 -2.56
N TYR A 544 -3.65 7.12 -1.46
CA TYR A 544 -4.16 5.83 -0.95
C TYR A 544 -5.40 5.97 -0.04
N ALA A 545 -5.64 7.15 0.55
CA ALA A 545 -6.83 7.43 1.34
C ALA A 545 -8.13 7.55 0.52
N GLU A 546 -8.07 7.70 -0.81
CA GLU A 546 -9.26 7.53 -1.65
C GLU A 546 -9.75 6.06 -1.66
N ARG A 547 -8.87 5.09 -1.34
CA ARG A 547 -9.25 3.71 -0.91
C ARG A 547 -9.43 3.59 0.62
N GLY A 548 -8.91 4.54 1.40
CA GLY A 548 -8.95 4.59 2.87
C GLY A 548 -10.30 4.97 3.49
N ILE A 549 -11.23 5.52 2.69
CA ILE A 549 -12.64 5.68 3.12
C ILE A 549 -13.27 4.31 3.46
N ASP A 550 -12.81 3.21 2.84
CA ASP A 550 -13.22 1.85 3.19
C ASP A 550 -12.57 1.34 4.49
N ILE A 551 -11.36 1.79 4.84
CA ILE A 551 -10.57 1.27 5.97
C ILE A 551 -11.07 1.77 7.34
N VAL A 552 -11.64 2.98 7.41
CA VAL A 552 -12.29 3.50 8.62
C VAL A 552 -13.79 3.15 8.64
N GLY A 553 -14.42 3.05 7.47
CA GLY A 553 -15.84 2.74 7.32
C GLY A 553 -16.22 1.27 7.58
N ASP A 554 -15.29 0.33 7.42
CA ASP A 554 -15.55 -1.10 7.60
C ASP A 554 -15.54 -1.55 9.08
N ALA A 555 -14.80 -0.89 9.97
CA ALA A 555 -14.63 -1.36 11.35
C ALA A 555 -15.97 -1.44 12.11
N PRO A 556 -16.87 -0.43 12.01
CA PRO A 556 -18.22 -0.56 12.57
C PRO A 556 -19.03 -1.71 11.96
N ILE A 557 -18.81 -2.04 10.68
CA ILE A 557 -19.46 -3.15 9.98
C ILE A 557 -18.94 -4.49 10.51
N SER A 558 -17.63 -4.65 10.66
CA SER A 558 -17.01 -5.85 11.25
C SER A 558 -17.49 -6.07 12.70
N ILE A 559 -17.55 -5.01 13.50
CA ILE A 559 -18.11 -5.06 14.86
C ILE A 559 -19.57 -5.54 14.82
N PHE A 560 -20.37 -4.99 13.91
CA PHE A 560 -21.77 -5.38 13.74
C PHE A 560 -21.90 -6.87 13.38
N ASN A 561 -21.11 -7.37 12.43
CA ASN A 561 -21.15 -8.76 11.99
C ASN A 561 -20.79 -9.72 13.13
N ALA A 562 -19.70 -9.45 13.86
CA ALA A 562 -19.29 -10.29 14.99
C ALA A 562 -20.35 -10.34 16.10
N TYR A 563 -20.98 -9.20 16.44
CA TYR A 563 -22.11 -9.20 17.37
C TYR A 563 -23.32 -9.97 16.81
N ALA A 564 -23.58 -9.93 15.51
CA ALA A 564 -24.64 -10.72 14.89
C ALA A 564 -24.35 -12.23 15.00
N GLY A 565 -23.09 -12.64 14.81
CA GLY A 565 -22.63 -14.01 15.07
C GLY A 565 -22.84 -14.44 16.52
N MET A 566 -22.42 -13.62 17.50
CA MET A 566 -22.66 -13.89 18.93
C MET A 566 -24.15 -14.02 19.25
N ARG A 567 -25.00 -13.17 18.68
CA ARG A 567 -26.45 -13.25 18.85
C ARG A 567 -26.97 -14.60 18.36
N TRP A 568 -26.53 -15.05 17.17
CA TRP A 568 -26.90 -16.36 16.64
C TRP A 568 -26.46 -17.52 17.52
N VAL A 569 -25.27 -17.44 18.13
CA VAL A 569 -24.81 -18.43 19.11
C VAL A 569 -25.77 -18.51 20.30
N TYR A 570 -26.09 -17.39 20.95
CA TYR A 570 -27.02 -17.37 22.08
C TYR A 570 -28.42 -17.84 21.70
N TYR A 571 -28.89 -17.46 20.50
CA TYR A 571 -30.17 -17.92 19.97
C TYR A 571 -30.19 -19.44 19.77
N ALA A 572 -29.12 -20.02 19.21
CA ALA A 572 -28.99 -21.46 19.00
C ALA A 572 -28.93 -22.23 20.33
N GLN A 573 -28.26 -21.67 21.35
CA GLN A 573 -28.26 -22.17 22.73
C GLN A 573 -29.62 -22.01 23.44
N ARG A 574 -30.58 -21.29 22.84
CA ARG A 574 -31.87 -20.90 23.44
C ARG A 574 -31.76 -19.96 24.63
N ASP A 575 -30.63 -19.28 24.79
CA ASP A 575 -30.47 -18.19 25.73
C ASP A 575 -30.96 -16.88 25.09
N TYR A 576 -32.29 -16.80 24.92
CA TYR A 576 -32.93 -15.66 24.24
C TYR A 576 -32.80 -14.35 25.02
N GLU A 577 -32.55 -14.38 26.33
CA GLU A 577 -32.29 -13.17 27.11
C GLU A 577 -30.92 -12.58 26.80
N SER A 578 -29.88 -13.43 26.64
CA SER A 578 -28.58 -12.97 26.18
C SER A 578 -28.62 -12.51 24.72
N ALA A 579 -29.30 -13.26 23.84
CA ALA A 579 -29.50 -12.86 22.44
C ALA A 579 -30.19 -11.48 22.34
N LEU A 580 -31.23 -11.24 23.16
CA LEU A 580 -31.95 -9.97 23.21
C LEU A 580 -31.04 -8.79 23.56
N LYS A 581 -30.13 -8.96 24.54
CA LYS A 581 -29.16 -7.91 24.90
C LYS A 581 -28.23 -7.57 23.74
N ILE A 582 -27.77 -8.59 23.01
CA ILE A 582 -26.92 -8.39 21.83
C ILE A 582 -27.72 -7.70 20.71
N SER A 583 -28.96 -8.11 20.46
CA SER A 583 -29.86 -7.45 19.49
C SER A 583 -30.12 -5.97 19.81
N GLN A 584 -30.22 -5.59 21.09
CA GLN A 584 -30.28 -4.17 21.50
C GLN A 584 -28.98 -3.43 21.13
N LYS A 585 -27.83 -4.03 21.42
CA LYS A 585 -26.53 -3.46 21.07
C LYS A 585 -26.35 -3.29 19.56
N LEU A 586 -26.77 -4.27 18.75
CA LEU A 586 -26.79 -4.19 17.29
C LEU A 586 -27.65 -3.02 16.78
N LEU A 587 -28.78 -2.74 17.45
CA LEU A 587 -29.63 -1.60 17.10
C LEU A 587 -28.92 -0.27 17.38
N ASP A 588 -28.22 -0.16 18.51
CA ASP A 588 -27.45 1.05 18.85
C ASP A 588 -26.31 1.28 17.85
N ILE A 589 -25.55 0.23 17.52
CA ILE A 589 -24.46 0.28 16.54
C ILE A 589 -24.99 0.68 15.15
N SER A 590 -26.05 0.03 14.67
CA SER A 590 -26.61 0.33 13.35
C SER A 590 -27.22 1.73 13.23
N GLN A 591 -27.64 2.33 14.34
CA GLN A 591 -28.04 3.74 14.39
C GLN A 591 -26.83 4.67 14.27
N GLN A 592 -25.70 4.34 14.92
CA GLN A 592 -24.46 5.11 14.80
C GLN A 592 -23.86 5.04 13.39
N ILE A 593 -23.96 3.90 12.71
CA ILE A 593 -23.52 3.72 11.31
C ILE A 593 -24.47 4.44 10.33
N GLU A 594 -25.65 4.86 10.79
CA GLU A 594 -26.71 5.46 9.95
C GLU A 594 -27.11 4.60 8.74
N ASN A 595 -26.98 3.27 8.86
CA ASN A 595 -27.29 2.34 7.77
C ASN A 595 -28.68 1.68 7.94
N PRO A 596 -29.66 1.98 7.07
CA PRO A 596 -31.03 1.44 7.19
C PRO A 596 -31.12 -0.09 7.05
N ILE A 597 -30.17 -0.73 6.34
CA ILE A 597 -30.13 -2.18 6.17
C ILE A 597 -29.76 -2.85 7.50
N PHE A 598 -28.70 -2.37 8.17
CA PHE A 598 -28.30 -2.89 9.48
C PHE A 598 -29.34 -2.59 10.55
N GLN A 599 -29.99 -1.43 10.51
CA GLN A 599 -31.09 -1.11 11.43
C GLN A 599 -32.26 -2.09 11.26
N ASN A 600 -32.65 -2.40 10.02
CA ASN A 600 -33.69 -3.40 9.79
C ASN A 600 -33.27 -4.79 10.29
N SER A 601 -32.02 -5.20 10.06
CA SER A 601 -31.49 -6.48 10.55
C SER A 601 -31.49 -6.57 12.08
N ALA A 602 -31.03 -5.52 12.77
CA ALA A 602 -31.06 -5.46 14.24
C ALA A 602 -32.49 -5.49 14.80
N LEU A 603 -33.42 -4.75 14.18
CA LEU A 603 -34.83 -4.78 14.56
C LEU A 603 -35.46 -6.16 14.29
N MET A 604 -35.07 -6.86 13.22
CA MET A 604 -35.47 -8.26 12.99
C MET A 604 -34.97 -9.17 14.10
N GLY A 605 -33.72 -9.00 14.54
CA GLY A 605 -33.17 -9.75 15.66
C GLY A 605 -33.97 -9.54 16.95
N LEU A 606 -34.25 -8.28 17.30
CA LEU A 606 -35.09 -7.92 18.44
C LEU A 606 -36.48 -8.53 18.37
N TYR A 607 -37.12 -8.46 17.20
CA TYR A 607 -38.44 -9.06 16.98
C TYR A 607 -38.43 -10.56 17.28
N VAL A 608 -37.48 -11.29 16.69
CA VAL A 608 -37.35 -12.74 16.87
C VAL A 608 -37.09 -13.10 18.33
N ASP A 609 -36.21 -12.36 19.00
CA ASP A 609 -35.83 -12.63 20.39
C ASP A 609 -37.01 -12.34 21.35
N TYR A 610 -37.75 -11.24 21.15
CA TYR A 610 -38.97 -10.96 21.90
C TYR A 610 -40.07 -12.01 21.68
N ASN A 611 -40.26 -12.46 20.43
CA ASN A 611 -41.25 -13.50 20.12
C ASN A 611 -40.90 -14.82 20.85
N ARG A 612 -39.62 -15.24 20.83
CA ARG A 612 -39.16 -16.45 21.56
C ARG A 612 -39.31 -16.34 23.08
N LEU A 613 -39.26 -15.14 23.63
CA LEU A 613 -39.53 -14.86 25.05
C LEU A 613 -41.02 -14.67 25.36
N SER A 614 -41.92 -14.84 24.36
CA SER A 614 -43.36 -14.56 24.47
C SER A 614 -43.68 -13.13 24.90
N ARG A 615 -42.79 -12.19 24.61
CA ARG A 615 -42.92 -10.74 24.86
C ARG A 615 -43.56 -10.05 23.65
N TYR A 616 -44.78 -10.49 23.34
CA TYR A 616 -45.46 -10.15 22.08
C TYR A 616 -45.77 -8.66 21.92
N GLN A 617 -46.03 -7.94 23.02
CA GLN A 617 -46.28 -6.49 22.96
C GLN A 617 -45.01 -5.71 22.58
N GLU A 618 -43.84 -6.10 23.11
CA GLU A 618 -42.57 -5.52 22.67
C GLU A 618 -42.21 -5.92 21.23
N ALA A 619 -42.48 -7.17 20.84
CA ALA A 619 -42.31 -7.63 19.46
C ALA A 619 -43.16 -6.80 18.48
N LEU A 620 -44.42 -6.50 18.84
CA LEU A 620 -45.33 -5.67 18.06
C LEU A 620 -44.79 -4.25 17.88
N ALA A 621 -44.30 -3.63 18.95
CA ALA A 621 -43.70 -2.29 18.90
C ALA A 621 -42.46 -2.24 17.98
N VAL A 622 -41.60 -3.27 18.02
CA VAL A 622 -40.45 -3.39 17.12
C VAL A 622 -40.89 -3.57 15.66
N ALA A 623 -41.88 -4.42 15.40
CA ALA A 623 -42.41 -4.65 14.05
C ALA A 623 -43.04 -3.38 13.45
N GLN A 624 -43.74 -2.58 14.25
CA GLN A 624 -44.26 -1.26 13.86
C GLN A 624 -43.14 -0.30 13.47
N ARG A 625 -42.05 -0.24 14.27
CA ARG A 625 -40.89 0.58 13.94
C ARG A 625 -40.21 0.16 12.63
N ARG A 626 -40.16 -1.15 12.35
CA ARG A 626 -39.66 -1.68 11.07
C ARG A 626 -40.54 -1.25 9.89
N LEU A 627 -41.86 -1.29 10.05
CA LEU A 627 -42.81 -0.84 9.04
C LEU A 627 -42.63 0.65 8.72
N GLU A 628 -42.47 1.49 9.73
CA GLU A 628 -42.18 2.92 9.55
C GLU A 628 -40.91 3.15 8.72
N LEU A 629 -39.82 2.43 9.06
CA LEU A 629 -38.56 2.52 8.32
C LEU A 629 -38.68 2.01 6.87
N ALA A 630 -39.40 0.91 6.66
CA ALA A 630 -39.63 0.35 5.33
C ALA A 630 -40.40 1.32 4.42
N ARG A 631 -41.42 1.99 4.97
CA ARG A 631 -42.20 3.02 4.26
C ARG A 631 -41.39 4.27 3.92
N GLN A 632 -40.47 4.66 4.81
CA GLN A 632 -39.59 5.80 4.57
C GLN A 632 -38.52 5.51 3.49
N SER A 633 -38.16 4.23 3.30
CA SER A 633 -37.12 3.79 2.37
C SER A 633 -37.64 3.32 1.01
N ASP A 634 -38.94 3.49 0.73
CA ASP A 634 -39.65 3.04 -0.48
C ASP A 634 -39.27 1.59 -0.88
N ASN A 635 -39.12 0.72 0.12
CA ASN A 635 -38.78 -0.69 -0.09
C ASN A 635 -40.05 -1.57 0.06
N PRO A 636 -40.70 -1.92 -1.06
CA PRO A 636 -42.00 -2.59 -1.05
C PRO A 636 -41.97 -3.99 -0.43
N GLU A 637 -40.86 -4.72 -0.57
CA GLU A 637 -40.70 -6.06 0.00
C GLU A 637 -40.58 -6.02 1.52
N ARG A 638 -39.78 -5.08 2.05
CA ARG A 638 -39.64 -4.87 3.50
C ARG A 638 -40.93 -4.38 4.13
N GLU A 639 -41.70 -3.56 3.42
CA GLU A 639 -43.02 -3.10 3.87
C GLU A 639 -43.97 -4.31 4.02
N LEU A 640 -44.07 -5.16 2.99
CA LEU A 640 -44.90 -6.37 3.05
C LEU A 640 -44.48 -7.30 4.18
N ALA A 641 -43.18 -7.56 4.33
CA ALA A 641 -42.66 -8.43 5.38
C ALA A 641 -42.97 -7.87 6.79
N ALA A 642 -42.88 -6.55 6.98
CA ALA A 642 -43.20 -5.92 8.26
C ALA A 642 -44.70 -5.99 8.58
N ILE A 643 -45.58 -5.76 7.60
CA ILE A 643 -47.05 -5.87 7.79
C ILE A 643 -47.44 -7.32 8.12
N LEU A 644 -46.90 -8.30 7.40
CA LEU A 644 -47.13 -9.73 7.68
C LEU A 644 -46.65 -10.11 9.08
N THR A 645 -45.51 -9.56 9.51
CA THR A 645 -44.97 -9.76 10.87
C THR A 645 -45.93 -9.20 11.92
N ILE A 646 -46.44 -7.98 11.74
CA ILE A 646 -47.42 -7.34 12.64
C ILE A 646 -48.68 -8.21 12.75
N ALA A 647 -49.23 -8.65 11.61
CA ALA A 647 -50.43 -9.46 11.56
C ALA A 647 -50.26 -10.80 12.31
N SER A 648 -49.11 -11.46 12.14
CA SER A 648 -48.78 -12.69 12.87
C SER A 648 -48.69 -12.47 14.38
N ILE A 649 -48.10 -11.36 14.84
CA ILE A 649 -48.00 -11.05 16.28
C ILE A 649 -49.39 -10.76 16.87
N GLN A 650 -50.23 -10.04 16.14
CA GLN A 650 -51.60 -9.76 16.57
C GLN A 650 -52.46 -11.03 16.65
N GLN A 651 -52.26 -11.96 15.72
CA GLN A 651 -52.86 -13.30 15.79
C GLN A 651 -52.39 -14.04 17.05
N ASP A 652 -51.09 -14.05 17.35
CA ASP A 652 -50.54 -14.68 18.56
C ASP A 652 -51.06 -14.03 19.86
N LEU A 653 -51.35 -12.72 19.83
CA LEU A 653 -51.96 -11.97 20.93
C LEU A 653 -53.48 -12.23 21.08
N GLY A 654 -54.12 -12.89 20.10
CA GLY A 654 -55.57 -13.06 20.03
C GLY A 654 -56.32 -11.79 19.60
N GLU A 655 -55.62 -10.78 19.10
CA GLU A 655 -56.13 -9.54 18.51
C GLU A 655 -56.55 -9.80 17.05
N TYR A 656 -57.47 -10.74 16.87
CA TYR A 656 -57.85 -11.24 15.54
C TYR A 656 -58.41 -10.16 14.59
N PRO A 657 -59.25 -9.19 15.01
CA PRO A 657 -59.71 -8.13 14.13
C PRO A 657 -58.56 -7.29 13.56
N GLU A 658 -57.57 -6.97 14.39
CA GLU A 658 -56.39 -6.23 14.00
C GLU A 658 -55.49 -7.06 13.07
N ALA A 659 -55.31 -8.35 13.35
CA ALA A 659 -54.58 -9.28 12.50
C ALA A 659 -55.20 -9.42 11.10
N ILE A 660 -56.54 -9.53 11.01
CA ILE A 660 -57.26 -9.55 9.73
C ILE A 660 -56.98 -8.27 8.95
N ALA A 661 -57.12 -7.10 9.60
CA ALA A 661 -56.89 -5.81 8.96
C ALA A 661 -55.46 -5.68 8.43
N ALA A 662 -54.45 -6.14 9.18
CA ALA A 662 -53.06 -6.12 8.77
C ALA A 662 -52.78 -7.09 7.59
N TYR A 663 -53.33 -8.31 7.60
CA TYR A 663 -53.17 -9.20 6.44
C TYR A 663 -53.90 -8.69 5.19
N GLU A 664 -55.08 -8.07 5.34
CA GLU A 664 -55.78 -7.41 4.23
C GLU A 664 -54.99 -6.22 3.68
N GLU A 665 -54.36 -5.44 4.55
CA GLU A 665 -53.44 -4.36 4.16
C GLU A 665 -52.25 -4.93 3.36
N SER A 666 -51.60 -6.00 3.85
CA SER A 666 -50.52 -6.68 3.14
C SER A 666 -50.95 -7.17 1.75
N LEU A 667 -52.14 -7.77 1.65
CA LEU A 667 -52.70 -8.20 0.37
C LEU A 667 -52.92 -7.01 -0.58
N ALA A 668 -53.48 -5.90 -0.10
CA ALA A 668 -53.71 -4.71 -0.91
C ALA A 668 -52.41 -4.08 -1.42
N VAL A 669 -51.38 -4.02 -0.56
CA VAL A 669 -50.03 -3.55 -0.93
C VAL A 669 -49.41 -4.47 -1.99
N ALA A 670 -49.47 -5.79 -1.80
CA ALA A 670 -48.93 -6.76 -2.74
C ALA A 670 -49.65 -6.74 -4.10
N GLN A 671 -50.96 -6.46 -4.11
CA GLN A 671 -51.74 -6.25 -5.33
C GLN A 671 -51.32 -4.98 -6.07
N ALA A 672 -51.18 -3.85 -5.34
CA ALA A 672 -50.75 -2.58 -5.93
C ALA A 672 -49.36 -2.68 -6.58
N GLN A 673 -48.48 -3.52 -6.02
CA GLN A 673 -47.12 -3.75 -6.51
C GLN A 673 -47.00 -4.85 -7.56
N GLY A 674 -48.06 -5.64 -7.80
CA GLY A 674 -47.98 -6.83 -8.66
C GLY A 674 -47.13 -7.97 -8.08
N ASN A 675 -46.85 -7.96 -6.78
CA ASN A 675 -46.07 -8.99 -6.08
C ASN A 675 -46.96 -10.24 -5.86
N VAL A 676 -46.95 -11.16 -6.81
CA VAL A 676 -47.78 -12.36 -6.75
C VAL A 676 -47.43 -13.28 -5.56
N PRO A 677 -46.15 -13.56 -5.25
CA PRO A 677 -45.79 -14.30 -4.03
C PRO A 677 -46.36 -13.66 -2.76
N GLY A 678 -46.26 -12.33 -2.62
CA GLY A 678 -46.82 -11.59 -1.49
C GLY A 678 -48.34 -11.71 -1.37
N GLN A 679 -49.06 -11.66 -2.50
CA GLN A 679 -50.52 -11.84 -2.54
C GLN A 679 -50.91 -13.24 -2.05
N ILE A 680 -50.19 -14.28 -2.51
CA ILE A 680 -50.45 -15.66 -2.11
C ILE A 680 -50.17 -15.83 -0.61
N THR A 681 -49.04 -15.33 -0.12
CA THR A 681 -48.68 -15.41 1.31
C THR A 681 -49.71 -14.73 2.21
N ALA A 682 -50.18 -13.53 1.86
CA ALA A 682 -51.21 -12.83 2.64
C ALA A 682 -52.54 -13.60 2.67
N LEU A 683 -52.98 -14.16 1.53
CA LEU A 683 -54.20 -14.97 1.45
C LEU A 683 -54.09 -16.29 2.21
N LEU A 684 -52.93 -16.95 2.15
CA LEU A 684 -52.67 -18.17 2.94
C LEU A 684 -52.75 -17.89 4.44
N ASN A 685 -52.17 -16.78 4.89
CA ASN A 685 -52.19 -16.44 6.31
C ASN A 685 -53.58 -15.99 6.78
N LEU A 686 -54.36 -15.28 5.95
CA LEU A 686 -55.79 -15.04 6.22
C LEU A 686 -56.56 -16.35 6.34
N GLY A 687 -56.30 -17.32 5.45
CA GLY A 687 -56.93 -18.64 5.50
C GLY A 687 -56.66 -19.35 6.82
N VAL A 688 -55.39 -19.36 7.28
CA VAL A 688 -55.01 -19.93 8.58
C VAL A 688 -55.69 -19.18 9.73
N LEU A 689 -55.67 -17.84 9.70
CA LEU A 689 -56.25 -17.00 10.75
C LEU A 689 -57.75 -17.27 10.95
N PHE A 690 -58.54 -17.33 9.86
CA PHE A 690 -59.96 -17.68 9.94
C PHE A 690 -60.17 -19.12 10.44
N GLY A 691 -59.29 -20.06 10.06
CA GLY A 691 -59.29 -21.43 10.59
C GLY A 691 -59.05 -21.47 12.11
N ASP A 692 -58.11 -20.67 12.62
CA ASP A 692 -57.84 -20.53 14.06
C ASP A 692 -59.03 -19.93 14.82
N GLN A 693 -59.82 -19.07 14.17
CA GLN A 693 -61.08 -18.54 14.71
C GLN A 693 -62.26 -19.52 14.61
N GLY A 694 -62.11 -20.63 13.88
CA GLY A 694 -63.17 -21.60 13.59
C GLY A 694 -64.11 -21.19 12.46
N ASP A 695 -63.78 -20.16 11.67
CA ASP A 695 -64.50 -19.74 10.46
C ASP A 695 -63.92 -20.47 9.23
N TYR A 696 -64.29 -21.73 9.10
CA TYR A 696 -63.76 -22.61 8.06
C TYR A 696 -64.21 -22.21 6.63
N ASP A 697 -65.35 -21.53 6.50
CA ASP A 697 -65.87 -21.09 5.20
C ASP A 697 -65.00 -19.95 4.62
N GLU A 698 -64.68 -18.93 5.42
CA GLU A 698 -63.75 -17.88 4.98
C GLU A 698 -62.30 -18.37 4.90
N SER A 699 -61.90 -19.35 5.73
CA SER A 699 -60.60 -20.02 5.62
C SER A 699 -60.41 -20.64 4.23
N LEU A 700 -61.37 -21.49 3.81
CA LEU A 700 -61.35 -22.17 2.52
C LEU A 700 -61.34 -21.19 1.35
N LYS A 701 -62.19 -20.16 1.40
CA LYS A 701 -62.29 -19.13 0.37
C LYS A 701 -60.97 -18.37 0.16
N ASN A 702 -60.19 -18.13 1.22
CA ASN A 702 -58.89 -17.49 1.09
C ASN A 702 -57.83 -18.44 0.50
N PHE A 703 -57.84 -19.72 0.88
CA PHE A 703 -56.99 -20.74 0.23
C PHE A 703 -57.32 -20.92 -1.26
N GLU A 704 -58.60 -20.90 -1.64
CA GLU A 704 -59.04 -20.97 -3.04
C GLU A 704 -58.54 -19.78 -3.86
N LYS A 705 -58.60 -18.56 -3.31
CA LYS A 705 -58.05 -17.37 -3.98
C LYS A 705 -56.54 -17.48 -4.17
N ALA A 706 -55.81 -17.93 -3.15
CA ALA A 706 -54.36 -18.15 -3.24
C ALA A 706 -54.00 -19.16 -4.34
N LEU A 707 -54.72 -20.28 -4.40
CA LEU A 707 -54.58 -21.31 -5.43
C LEU A 707 -54.89 -20.79 -6.84
N ALA A 708 -55.96 -20.01 -7.01
CA ALA A 708 -56.34 -19.45 -8.29
C ALA A 708 -55.24 -18.51 -8.84
N ILE A 709 -54.67 -17.67 -7.99
CA ILE A 709 -53.56 -16.77 -8.35
C ILE A 709 -52.30 -17.57 -8.74
N ASN A 710 -51.95 -18.60 -7.97
CA ASN A 710 -50.79 -19.46 -8.28
C ASN A 710 -50.96 -20.16 -9.65
N ARG A 711 -52.15 -20.70 -9.94
CA ARG A 711 -52.46 -21.36 -11.23
C ARG A 711 -52.39 -20.41 -12.41
N ASP A 712 -52.93 -19.19 -12.29
CA ASP A 712 -52.86 -18.18 -13.34
C ASP A 712 -51.41 -17.77 -13.63
N ASN A 713 -50.57 -17.67 -12.59
CA ASN A 713 -49.16 -17.30 -12.72
C ASN A 713 -48.30 -18.44 -13.30
N ARG A 714 -48.57 -19.70 -12.92
CA ARG A 714 -47.94 -20.92 -13.48
C ARG A 714 -48.24 -21.11 -14.97
N HIS A 715 -49.40 -20.66 -15.46
CA HIS A 715 -49.70 -20.66 -16.89
C HIS A 715 -48.89 -19.61 -17.69
N ARG A 716 -48.32 -18.59 -17.03
CA ARG A 716 -47.58 -17.49 -17.65
C ARG A 716 -46.06 -17.68 -17.65
N LEU A 717 -45.52 -18.54 -16.78
CA LEU A 717 -44.11 -18.89 -16.68
C LEU A 717 -43.98 -20.41 -16.88
N GLU A 718 -43.28 -20.89 -17.92
CA GLU A 718 -43.11 -22.33 -18.14
C GLU A 718 -42.58 -23.02 -16.87
N ALA A 719 -43.16 -24.19 -16.54
CA ALA A 719 -43.18 -24.83 -15.22
C ALA A 719 -41.89 -24.70 -14.37
N SER A 720 -42.01 -24.01 -13.24
CA SER A 720 -41.01 -23.98 -12.15
C SER A 720 -41.39 -24.95 -11.04
N ASP A 721 -40.41 -25.70 -10.51
CA ASP A 721 -40.57 -26.67 -9.41
C ASP A 721 -41.20 -26.07 -8.14
N GLY A 722 -41.07 -24.75 -7.91
CA GLY A 722 -41.62 -24.08 -6.72
C GLY A 722 -43.15 -23.96 -6.70
N ALA A 723 -43.81 -23.97 -7.86
CA ALA A 723 -45.27 -23.80 -7.95
C ALA A 723 -46.04 -25.05 -7.50
N GLU A 724 -45.44 -26.24 -7.69
CA GLU A 724 -46.02 -27.53 -7.30
C GLU A 724 -46.00 -27.70 -5.77
N THR A 725 -44.90 -27.33 -5.12
CA THR A 725 -44.74 -27.33 -3.65
C THR A 725 -45.73 -26.37 -2.96
N LEU A 726 -46.02 -25.24 -3.59
CA LEU A 726 -46.97 -24.25 -3.09
C LEU A 726 -48.43 -24.71 -3.23
N GLU A 727 -48.77 -25.38 -4.34
CA GLU A 727 -50.08 -26.02 -4.54
C GLU A 727 -50.31 -27.13 -3.51
N GLU A 728 -49.30 -27.95 -3.22
CA GLU A 728 -49.33 -28.96 -2.15
C GLU A 728 -49.50 -28.34 -0.75
N THR A 729 -48.85 -27.21 -0.48
CA THR A 729 -48.98 -26.50 0.81
C THR A 729 -50.39 -25.94 1.01
N CYS A 730 -50.98 -25.34 -0.04
CA CYS A 730 -52.36 -24.85 -0.02
C CYS A 730 -53.36 -25.99 0.24
N VAL A 731 -53.17 -27.12 -0.47
CA VAL A 731 -54.03 -28.30 -0.34
C VAL A 731 -53.88 -28.95 1.04
N SER A 732 -52.65 -29.10 1.55
CA SER A 732 -52.37 -29.67 2.87
C SER A 732 -52.98 -28.82 4.01
N LYS A 733 -52.83 -27.49 3.97
CA LYS A 733 -53.42 -26.60 4.98
C LYS A 733 -54.96 -26.59 4.93
N ALA A 734 -55.55 -26.69 3.73
CA ALA A 734 -57.00 -26.86 3.57
C ALA A 734 -57.49 -28.24 4.09
N GLN A 735 -56.68 -29.30 3.94
CA GLN A 735 -56.97 -30.65 4.44
C GLN A 735 -56.94 -30.73 5.97
N THR A 736 -56.01 -30.04 6.64
CA THR A 736 -55.91 -30.04 8.12
C THR A 736 -57.11 -29.42 8.84
N HIS A 737 -57.95 -28.65 8.15
CA HIS A 737 -59.13 -27.99 8.71
C HIS A 737 -60.48 -28.64 8.32
N GLU A 738 -60.46 -29.89 7.85
CA GLU A 738 -61.61 -30.81 7.69
C GLU A 738 -62.87 -30.21 7.03
N VAL A 739 -62.76 -29.62 5.83
CA VAL A 739 -63.91 -29.50 4.90
C VAL A 739 -63.45 -29.64 3.44
N LEU A 740 -63.03 -30.84 3.02
CA LEU A 740 -62.82 -31.12 1.59
C LEU A 740 -63.83 -32.12 1.01
N ASP A 741 -64.46 -32.95 1.82
CA ASP A 741 -65.41 -33.96 1.33
C ASP A 741 -66.76 -33.37 0.90
N GLU A 742 -67.16 -32.20 1.42
CA GLU A 742 -68.49 -31.63 1.12
C GLU A 742 -68.48 -30.60 -0.04
N VAL A 743 -67.31 -30.05 -0.40
CA VAL A 743 -67.18 -29.00 -1.43
C VAL A 743 -66.45 -29.48 -2.69
N PHE A 744 -65.40 -30.31 -2.57
CA PHE A 744 -64.56 -30.71 -3.72
C PHE A 744 -64.82 -32.13 -4.21
N GLY A 745 -66.10 -32.48 -4.32
CA GLY A 745 -66.52 -33.71 -4.98
C GLY A 745 -65.84 -33.89 -6.36
N SER A 746 -64.88 -34.82 -6.40
CA SER A 746 -64.42 -35.59 -7.57
C SER A 746 -63.56 -34.97 -8.68
N GLU A 747 -63.11 -33.71 -8.64
CA GLU A 747 -62.31 -33.15 -9.77
C GLU A 747 -60.80 -32.91 -9.51
N LEU A 748 -60.28 -33.00 -8.28
CA LEU A 748 -58.89 -32.62 -7.98
C LEU A 748 -57.92 -33.78 -7.67
N VAL A 749 -58.40 -35.02 -7.56
CA VAL A 749 -57.66 -36.13 -6.92
C VAL A 749 -56.80 -37.03 -7.84
N PRO A 750 -56.97 -37.16 -9.18
CA PRO A 750 -56.19 -38.18 -9.92
C PRO A 750 -54.70 -37.89 -10.17
N GLU A 751 -54.25 -36.63 -10.18
CA GLU A 751 -52.87 -36.29 -10.57
C GLU A 751 -51.89 -36.19 -9.39
N LEU A 752 -52.38 -36.08 -8.15
CA LEU A 752 -51.55 -35.87 -6.94
C LEU A 752 -51.26 -37.14 -6.12
N SER A 753 -51.95 -38.25 -6.39
CA SER A 753 -51.72 -39.51 -5.65
C SER A 753 -50.44 -40.25 -6.05
N GLY A 754 -49.80 -39.86 -7.15
CA GLY A 754 -48.55 -40.47 -7.63
C GLY A 754 -47.27 -39.74 -7.21
N SER A 755 -47.34 -38.44 -6.87
CA SER A 755 -46.19 -37.62 -6.45
C SER A 755 -45.87 -37.75 -4.96
N THR A 756 -46.89 -38.00 -4.15
CA THR A 756 -46.82 -38.08 -2.67
C THR A 756 -45.97 -39.25 -2.17
N GLU A 757 -46.05 -40.44 -2.79
CA GLU A 757 -45.23 -41.60 -2.38
C GLU A 757 -43.74 -41.47 -2.76
N ARG A 758 -43.40 -40.72 -3.83
CA ARG A 758 -42.00 -40.41 -4.16
C ARG A 758 -41.41 -39.35 -3.23
N ARG A 759 -42.20 -38.31 -2.91
CA ARG A 759 -41.75 -37.21 -2.05
C ARG A 759 -41.62 -37.57 -0.58
N ASP A 760 -42.42 -38.49 -0.03
CA ASP A 760 -42.22 -38.97 1.35
C ASP A 760 -40.87 -39.70 1.56
N SER A 761 -40.23 -40.12 0.47
CA SER A 761 -38.85 -40.65 0.50
C SER A 761 -37.80 -39.55 0.40
N GLU A 762 -38.03 -38.52 -0.42
CA GLU A 762 -37.12 -37.38 -0.60
C GLU A 762 -37.16 -36.35 0.54
N ILE A 763 -38.33 -36.10 1.15
CA ILE A 763 -38.48 -35.20 2.31
C ILE A 763 -37.80 -35.80 3.55
N ARG A 764 -37.80 -37.14 3.70
CA ARG A 764 -37.02 -37.84 4.74
C ARG A 764 -35.51 -37.81 4.50
N GLU A 765 -35.09 -37.73 3.24
CA GLU A 765 -33.68 -37.59 2.85
C GLU A 765 -33.20 -36.13 3.00
N ASN A 766 -34.00 -35.14 2.60
CA ASN A 766 -33.70 -33.71 2.65
C ASN A 766 -33.77 -33.14 4.08
N SER A 767 -34.66 -33.65 4.94
CA SER A 767 -34.67 -33.32 6.38
C SER A 767 -33.42 -33.85 7.10
N ARG A 768 -32.69 -34.79 6.48
CA ARG A 768 -31.39 -35.29 6.96
C ARG A 768 -30.20 -34.46 6.45
N GLN A 769 -30.40 -33.59 5.47
CA GLN A 769 -29.33 -32.81 4.80
C GLN A 769 -29.37 -31.29 5.04
N GLY A 770 -30.25 -30.77 5.91
CA GLY A 770 -30.11 -29.39 6.43
C GLY A 770 -30.35 -28.24 5.43
N LEU A 771 -31.03 -28.45 4.31
CA LEU A 771 -31.23 -27.46 3.24
C LEU A 771 -32.44 -26.50 3.42
N TYR A 772 -32.75 -26.08 4.66
CA TYR A 772 -33.64 -24.93 4.91
C TYR A 772 -32.86 -23.83 5.65
N ARG A 773 -31.82 -23.30 4.99
CA ARG A 773 -31.31 -21.94 5.16
C ARG A 773 -31.35 -21.29 3.79
N GLY A 774 -32.17 -20.25 3.62
CA GLY A 774 -32.28 -19.49 2.38
C GLY A 774 -33.68 -18.94 2.17
N ASP A 775 -33.76 -17.65 1.85
CA ASP A 775 -34.94 -16.87 1.47
C ASP A 775 -35.90 -16.42 2.58
N MET A 776 -35.39 -15.51 3.42
CA MET A 776 -36.14 -14.29 3.73
C MET A 776 -35.18 -13.09 3.63
N GLY A 777 -35.08 -12.54 2.42
CA GLY A 777 -34.64 -11.16 2.19
C GLY A 777 -35.74 -10.17 2.56
#